data_AF-A0A7X6I7C9-F1
#
_entry.id   AF-A0A7X6I7C9-F1
#
_cell.length_a   1.000
_cell.length_b   1.000
_cell.length_c   1.000
_cell.angle_alpha   90.00
_cell.angle_beta   90.00
_cell.angle_gamma   90.00
#
_symmetry.space_group_name_H-M   'P 1'
#
loop_
_entity.id
_entity.type
_entity.pdbx_description
1 polymer ?
#
loop_
_entity_poly.entity_id
_entity_poly.type
_entity_poly.pdbx_seq_one_letter_code
_entity_poly.pdbx_strand_id
1 'polypeptide(L)'
;MKKWVHWSAALMFALAIAGCGGGGGGGDTPVSPTPPSGSAVSQAIASAAASAANDTATNSSASFAVVQQAGVPAVSVASGAPKVNFAVFSNARAVTGLKLADISVAIAKLVPGTSGNPDQWVNYIYRTENATATVGPNGRPVLASARQATTDSKQTDPALAAQQLVLNPDGYYTYTFRTDIRNPAQTSGVAFEPDRTHRIALQLSYTNAAGEVVRVNPYYDFKFDAAGNSVPVTDPSQTRVMADVTQCNGCHERLAIHGGGRVDVQYCVLCHNPGTTDANSGNVLTLSTMVHKIHAGRLLERELEAGRGGERYVIWGYGNGMHDYSEVGFPQDLRNCTACHTGANPKTPQGDNWKTRVSRDACLTCHAANPGSDWYNTHFVLNGNRDPNAAATQMPSSACQGCHVPGNAISPERVHWNQNEENGALYKMNIESAVYDAAARAVTVRYFLSNPANGTAYNLVTSDCTGSGATTACSSNTKFGNLRLYVAYPSMAGQPLGVTEFTSYNNGGSGANVFAYKGTNDGSNHYTISIPLPADTATHVVQGTGRVLTIGQIKEPRLQVKAATDPRPEVAPRELINVVVQNTYADVALTGTLTPRRQVVSNEKCNVCHGALGTTSGSNTLINAFHGGARNTVEACALCHDPNRMSSTVMTNGLALNESYQFKRMIHGIHGNSKRTFPFTHGNPVQGAFNDAGALTTAGTFFADQRVTISGTSTVVITAGTAVAAGSTFETIAEMVTNAARARGYTGAAVAAAENYAAEVAYPQVGLNCDSCHVNKSWMIDRGQVGSVVAKPAGVTDPMRWLVVSPQAATCTACHDSPKAIGHVTSFGNASFGDRTQAQSLQTPETCRDCHAPGVFMGVDIVHGQK
;
A
#
# COMPACT_ATOMS: atom_id res chain seq x y z
N MET A 1 32.81 36.43 23.03
CA MET A 1 34.26 36.72 22.94
C MET A 1 35.00 35.42 22.61
N LYS A 2 36.09 35.53 21.84
CA LYS A 2 37.20 34.59 21.51
C LYS A 2 37.37 33.38 22.47
N LYS A 3 37.80 32.17 22.05
CA LYS A 3 38.66 31.72 20.91
C LYS A 3 38.08 30.41 20.32
N TRP A 4 38.12 30.05 19.03
CA TRP A 4 39.19 30.00 18.01
C TRP A 4 40.24 28.89 18.18
N VAL A 5 40.09 27.81 17.39
CA VAL A 5 41.18 27.01 16.79
C VAL A 5 40.76 26.68 15.35
N HIS A 6 41.61 27.02 14.38
CA HIS A 6 41.46 26.64 12.97
C HIS A 6 42.22 25.35 12.68
N TRP A 7 41.80 24.60 11.66
CA TRP A 7 42.74 24.11 10.63
C TRP A 7 42.10 24.28 9.24
N SER A 8 42.90 24.72 8.28
CA SER A 8 42.53 24.86 6.87
C SER A 8 43.77 24.60 6.03
N ALA A 9 43.68 23.70 5.05
CA ALA A 9 44.64 23.62 3.95
C ALA A 9 44.03 22.82 2.80
N ALA A 10 44.06 23.39 1.61
CA ALA A 10 43.96 22.67 0.35
C ALA A 10 45.31 22.83 -0.38
N LEU A 11 45.79 21.82 -1.10
CA LEU A 11 46.26 21.96 -2.48
C LEU A 11 46.66 20.62 -3.15
N MET A 12 46.72 20.71 -4.47
CA MET A 12 47.15 19.74 -5.49
C MET A 12 48.52 19.08 -5.32
N PHE A 13 48.67 17.86 -5.86
CA PHE A 13 49.83 17.35 -6.65
C PHE A 13 49.28 16.15 -7.46
N ALA A 14 49.24 16.09 -8.81
CA ALA A 14 50.23 16.26 -9.88
C ALA A 14 51.08 15.00 -10.18
N LEU A 15 51.22 14.69 -11.48
CA LEU A 15 51.83 13.48 -12.08
C LEU A 15 53.31 13.24 -11.73
N ALA A 16 53.73 11.97 -11.75
CA ALA A 16 55.10 11.53 -12.06
C ALA A 16 55.13 10.13 -12.71
N ILE A 17 56.12 9.87 -13.58
CA ILE A 17 56.29 8.66 -14.40
C ILE A 17 57.73 8.10 -14.21
N ALA A 18 57.93 6.81 -14.50
CA ALA A 18 59.20 6.03 -14.56
C ALA A 18 59.83 5.67 -13.19
N GLY A 19 60.45 4.49 -12.97
CA GLY A 19 60.62 3.24 -13.76
C GLY A 19 60.74 2.06 -12.76
N CYS A 20 61.46 0.94 -12.95
CA CYS A 20 62.17 0.25 -14.06
C CYS A 20 62.56 -1.16 -13.51
N GLY A 21 62.79 -2.27 -14.22
CA GLY A 21 62.72 -2.64 -15.64
C GLY A 21 63.34 -4.04 -15.87
N GLY A 22 63.21 -4.61 -17.09
CA GLY A 22 63.74 -5.94 -17.49
C GLY A 22 62.66 -6.96 -17.85
N GLY A 23 62.77 -7.78 -18.91
CA GLY A 23 63.81 -7.85 -19.95
C GLY A 23 63.80 -9.22 -20.65
N GLY A 24 63.53 -9.26 -21.96
CA GLY A 24 63.50 -10.50 -22.75
C GLY A 24 62.84 -10.29 -24.11
N GLY A 25 63.60 -10.37 -25.19
CA GLY A 25 63.14 -10.04 -26.55
C GLY A 25 62.81 -11.27 -27.40
N GLY A 26 61.85 -11.10 -28.30
CA GLY A 26 61.52 -11.99 -29.41
C GLY A 26 60.71 -11.17 -30.41
N GLY A 27 61.21 -11.01 -31.63
CA GLY A 27 60.64 -10.05 -32.59
C GLY A 27 59.43 -10.62 -33.33
N ASP A 28 58.27 -10.02 -33.09
CA ASP A 28 57.16 -9.98 -34.04
C ASP A 28 56.74 -8.53 -34.25
N THR A 29 56.32 -8.19 -35.46
CA THR A 29 55.93 -6.82 -35.82
C THR A 29 54.74 -6.35 -34.98
N PRO A 30 54.75 -5.11 -34.45
CA PRO A 30 53.60 -4.58 -33.72
C PRO A 30 52.43 -4.40 -34.69
N VAL A 31 51.51 -5.37 -34.69
CA VAL A 31 50.18 -5.18 -35.25
C VAL A 31 49.51 -4.10 -34.43
N SER A 32 49.46 -2.88 -34.98
CA SER A 32 48.73 -1.78 -34.35
C SER A 32 47.30 -2.25 -34.08
N PRO A 33 46.75 -2.11 -32.86
CA PRO A 33 45.37 -2.47 -32.61
C PRO A 33 44.51 -1.61 -33.52
N THR A 34 43.80 -2.25 -34.45
CA THR A 34 42.86 -1.59 -35.35
C THR A 34 41.84 -0.83 -34.49
N PRO A 35 41.60 0.48 -34.72
CA PRO A 35 40.53 1.18 -34.03
C PRO A 35 39.20 0.42 -34.18
N PRO A 36 38.30 0.43 -33.18
CA PRO A 36 37.02 -0.27 -33.30
C PRO A 36 36.28 0.21 -34.55
N SER A 37 35.99 -0.72 -35.46
CA SER A 37 35.39 -0.42 -36.76
C SER A 37 33.92 0.01 -36.59
N GLY A 38 33.72 1.31 -36.40
CA GLY A 38 32.42 1.93 -36.18
C GLY A 38 32.53 3.45 -36.07
N SER A 39 31.42 4.15 -36.26
CA SER A 39 31.34 5.60 -36.02
C SER A 39 31.49 5.93 -34.54
N ALA A 40 31.77 7.20 -34.22
CA ALA A 40 31.77 7.70 -32.83
C ALA A 40 30.42 7.43 -32.12
N VAL A 41 29.30 7.48 -32.85
CA VAL A 41 27.96 7.18 -32.32
C VAL A 41 27.84 5.71 -31.96
N SER A 42 28.26 4.80 -32.85
CA SER A 42 28.22 3.35 -32.58
C SER A 42 29.12 2.94 -31.42
N GLN A 43 30.29 3.58 -31.27
CA GLN A 43 31.21 3.36 -30.15
C GLN A 43 30.60 3.84 -28.83
N ALA A 44 29.93 5.01 -28.83
CA ALA A 44 29.23 5.52 -27.65
C ALA A 44 28.06 4.61 -27.22
N ILE A 45 27.26 4.13 -28.18
CA ILE A 45 26.14 3.20 -27.93
C ILE A 45 26.65 1.86 -27.40
N ALA A 46 27.70 1.29 -27.98
CA ALA A 46 28.29 0.04 -27.50
C ALA A 46 28.87 0.18 -26.08
N SER A 47 29.55 1.29 -25.80
CA SER A 47 30.11 1.59 -24.48
C SER A 47 29.01 1.79 -23.43
N ALA A 48 27.93 2.49 -23.80
CA ALA A 48 26.78 2.68 -22.93
C ALA A 48 26.04 1.36 -22.66
N ALA A 49 25.85 0.53 -23.69
CA ALA A 49 25.20 -0.77 -23.60
C ALA A 49 25.91 -1.72 -22.62
N ALA A 50 27.24 -1.69 -22.57
CA ALA A 50 28.04 -2.52 -21.65
C ALA A 50 27.85 -2.15 -20.17
N SER A 51 27.31 -0.97 -19.86
CA SER A 51 27.04 -0.53 -18.49
C SER A 51 25.65 -0.95 -18.02
N ALA A 52 25.57 -1.76 -16.97
CA ALA A 52 24.31 -2.14 -16.35
C ALA A 52 23.49 -0.93 -15.83
N ALA A 53 24.14 0.21 -15.55
CA ALA A 53 23.47 1.44 -15.13
C ALA A 53 22.65 2.11 -16.27
N ASN A 54 22.81 1.65 -17.52
CA ASN A 54 22.03 2.10 -18.67
C ASN A 54 20.93 1.11 -19.09
N ASP A 55 20.80 -0.05 -18.42
CA ASP A 55 19.78 -1.05 -18.76
C ASP A 55 18.38 -0.41 -18.69
N THR A 56 17.66 -0.45 -19.81
CA THR A 56 16.43 0.33 -20.00
C THR A 56 15.30 -0.14 -19.08
N ALA A 57 15.38 -1.35 -18.52
CA ALA A 57 14.46 -1.84 -17.48
C ALA A 57 14.58 -1.06 -16.15
N THR A 58 15.73 -0.44 -15.89
CA THR A 58 16.04 0.24 -14.62
C THR A 58 16.35 1.73 -14.78
N ASN A 59 16.94 2.12 -15.92
CA ASN A 59 17.24 3.50 -16.29
C ASN A 59 16.61 3.84 -17.64
N SER A 60 15.32 4.20 -17.61
CA SER A 60 14.54 4.56 -18.79
C SER A 60 15.02 5.85 -19.48
N SER A 61 15.82 6.69 -18.81
CA SER A 61 16.38 7.93 -19.39
C SER A 61 17.57 7.67 -20.34
N ALA A 62 18.30 6.56 -20.15
CA ALA A 62 19.48 6.22 -20.95
C ALA A 62 19.17 6.10 -22.44
N SER A 63 17.95 5.63 -22.79
CA SER A 63 17.48 5.48 -24.16
C SER A 63 17.62 6.74 -25.03
N PHE A 64 17.44 7.92 -24.44
CA PHE A 64 17.57 9.20 -25.14
C PHE A 64 18.89 9.90 -24.84
N ALA A 65 19.31 9.88 -23.58
CA ALA A 65 20.50 10.61 -23.13
C ALA A 65 21.78 10.18 -23.85
N VAL A 66 21.97 8.88 -24.07
CA VAL A 66 23.16 8.34 -24.76
C VAL A 66 23.22 8.82 -26.21
N VAL A 67 22.08 8.78 -26.93
CA VAL A 67 22.00 9.18 -28.34
C VAL A 67 22.24 10.68 -28.48
N GLN A 68 21.62 11.50 -27.62
CA GLN A 68 21.86 12.95 -27.55
C GLN A 68 23.32 13.29 -27.26
N GLN A 69 23.96 12.62 -26.28
CA GLN A 69 25.36 12.84 -25.91
C GLN A 69 26.34 12.43 -27.02
N ALA A 70 25.97 11.44 -27.84
CA ALA A 70 26.72 11.04 -29.03
C ALA A 70 26.57 12.02 -30.22
N GLY A 71 25.83 13.12 -30.06
CA GLY A 71 25.66 14.16 -31.08
C GLY A 71 24.47 13.94 -32.03
N VAL A 72 23.64 12.92 -31.81
CA VAL A 72 22.41 12.70 -32.57
C VAL A 72 21.23 13.27 -31.76
N PRO A 73 20.50 14.29 -32.24
CA PRO A 73 19.43 14.90 -31.46
C PRO A 73 18.32 13.88 -31.19
N ALA A 74 17.93 13.73 -29.92
CA ALA A 74 16.90 12.78 -29.50
C ALA A 74 15.52 13.06 -30.13
N VAL A 75 15.22 14.32 -30.45
CA VAL A 75 14.07 14.72 -31.28
C VAL A 75 14.49 15.80 -32.29
N SER A 76 14.02 15.71 -33.53
CA SER A 76 14.19 16.77 -34.53
C SER A 76 12.92 17.00 -35.36
N VAL A 77 12.60 18.26 -35.62
CA VAL A 77 11.50 18.72 -36.50
C VAL A 77 12.02 19.49 -37.72
N ALA A 78 13.33 19.43 -37.99
CA ALA A 78 13.97 20.14 -39.09
C ALA A 78 13.40 19.74 -40.47
N SER A 79 13.05 18.46 -40.64
CA SER A 79 12.68 17.87 -41.94
C SER A 79 11.20 17.53 -42.11
N GLY A 80 10.28 18.11 -41.33
CA GLY A 80 8.86 17.73 -41.35
C GLY A 80 8.31 17.36 -39.99
N ALA A 81 7.47 16.34 -39.95
CA ALA A 81 7.00 15.72 -38.71
C ALA A 81 8.19 15.23 -37.83
N PRO A 82 8.01 15.18 -36.49
CA PRO A 82 9.08 14.79 -35.57
C PRO A 82 9.74 13.45 -35.91
N LYS A 83 11.08 13.46 -35.92
CA LYS A 83 11.92 12.26 -35.87
C LYS A 83 12.46 12.11 -34.45
N VAL A 84 12.36 10.91 -33.89
CA VAL A 84 12.75 10.60 -32.52
C VAL A 84 13.83 9.52 -32.54
N ASN A 85 15.01 9.84 -32.04
CA ASN A 85 16.17 8.97 -32.03
C ASN A 85 16.41 8.41 -30.62
N PHE A 86 16.49 7.09 -30.50
CA PHE A 86 16.64 6.41 -29.20
C PHE A 86 17.37 5.07 -29.33
N ALA A 87 18.07 4.67 -28.28
CA ALA A 87 18.64 3.33 -28.12
C ALA A 87 17.88 2.56 -27.03
N VAL A 88 18.04 1.25 -26.99
CA VAL A 88 17.46 0.38 -25.96
C VAL A 88 18.56 -0.57 -25.51
N PHE A 89 18.73 -0.74 -24.21
CA PHE A 89 19.84 -1.46 -23.61
C PHE A 89 19.30 -2.57 -22.71
N SER A 90 19.81 -3.79 -22.88
CA SER A 90 19.47 -4.95 -22.06
C SER A 90 20.66 -5.89 -22.00
N ASN A 91 20.97 -6.43 -20.82
CA ASN A 91 21.96 -7.51 -20.65
C ASN A 91 23.32 -7.23 -21.33
N ALA A 92 23.88 -6.05 -21.07
CA ALA A 92 25.16 -5.57 -21.64
C ALA A 92 25.18 -5.34 -23.17
N ARG A 93 24.01 -5.23 -23.83
CA ARG A 93 23.88 -5.07 -25.29
C ARG A 93 22.82 -4.04 -25.69
N ALA A 94 22.99 -3.43 -26.86
CA ALA A 94 21.91 -2.71 -27.53
C ALA A 94 20.89 -3.73 -28.07
N VAL A 95 19.61 -3.52 -27.78
CA VAL A 95 18.51 -4.36 -28.26
C VAL A 95 18.25 -4.03 -29.73
N THR A 96 18.29 -5.04 -30.58
CA THR A 96 17.96 -4.96 -32.02
C THR A 96 16.75 -5.83 -32.33
N GLY A 97 16.09 -5.59 -33.46
CA GLY A 97 14.91 -6.34 -33.90
C GLY A 97 13.55 -5.87 -33.39
N LEU A 98 13.47 -4.70 -32.73
CA LEU A 98 12.18 -4.04 -32.40
C LEU A 98 11.34 -3.84 -33.67
N LYS A 99 10.04 -4.12 -33.55
CA LYS A 99 9.03 -3.93 -34.59
C LYS A 99 8.20 -2.69 -34.29
N LEU A 100 7.52 -2.17 -35.32
CA LEU A 100 6.63 -1.01 -35.16
C LEU A 100 5.49 -1.25 -34.14
N ALA A 101 5.08 -2.51 -33.94
CA ALA A 101 4.06 -2.91 -32.97
C ALA A 101 4.56 -2.91 -31.50
N ASP A 102 5.89 -2.96 -31.29
CA ASP A 102 6.49 -3.05 -29.95
C ASP A 102 6.63 -1.67 -29.28
N ILE A 103 6.30 -0.60 -30.01
CA ILE A 103 6.44 0.79 -29.57
C ILE A 103 5.16 1.60 -29.81
N SER A 104 4.79 2.50 -28.91
CA SER A 104 3.85 3.61 -29.16
C SER A 104 4.45 4.90 -28.62
N VAL A 105 4.28 6.04 -29.31
CA VAL A 105 5.01 7.28 -28.97
C VAL A 105 4.04 8.43 -28.74
N ALA A 106 4.22 9.17 -27.63
CA ALA A 106 3.43 10.34 -27.28
C ALA A 106 4.33 11.57 -27.08
N ILE A 107 3.84 12.75 -27.48
CA ILE A 107 4.56 14.02 -27.35
C ILE A 107 3.63 15.12 -26.83
N ALA A 108 4.11 15.89 -25.85
CA ALA A 108 3.39 17.03 -25.27
C ALA A 108 4.31 18.23 -25.07
N LYS A 109 3.73 19.42 -24.92
CA LYS A 109 4.41 20.60 -24.37
C LYS A 109 3.92 20.90 -22.96
N LEU A 110 4.77 21.50 -22.14
CA LEU A 110 4.41 22.04 -20.83
C LEU A 110 3.92 23.47 -21.01
N VAL A 111 2.64 23.70 -20.74
CA VAL A 111 2.00 25.02 -20.79
C VAL A 111 1.94 25.58 -19.38
N PRO A 112 2.45 26.80 -19.14
CA PRO A 112 2.35 27.45 -17.83
C PRO A 112 0.90 27.63 -17.38
N GLY A 113 0.66 27.41 -16.10
CA GLY A 113 -0.68 27.55 -15.52
C GLY A 113 -1.15 29.02 -15.48
N THR A 114 -2.41 29.26 -15.80
CA THR A 114 -3.05 30.59 -15.75
C THR A 114 -4.16 30.63 -14.70
N SER A 115 -4.47 31.83 -14.20
CA SER A 115 -5.53 32.06 -13.19
C SER A 115 -5.41 31.16 -11.94
N GLY A 116 -4.19 30.97 -11.46
CA GLY A 116 -3.86 30.14 -10.30
C GLY A 116 -3.89 28.63 -10.56
N ASN A 117 -4.12 28.16 -11.79
CA ASN A 117 -3.93 26.75 -12.10
C ASN A 117 -2.44 26.38 -12.09
N PRO A 118 -2.07 25.13 -11.78
CA PRO A 118 -0.71 24.61 -11.99
C PRO A 118 -0.42 24.44 -13.48
N ASP A 119 0.87 24.36 -13.83
CA ASP A 119 1.34 24.05 -15.18
C ASP A 119 0.81 22.70 -15.68
N GLN A 120 0.58 22.59 -16.98
CA GLN A 120 -0.15 21.46 -17.57
C GLN A 120 0.60 20.90 -18.77
N TRP A 121 0.76 19.57 -18.82
CA TRP A 121 1.15 18.90 -20.05
C TRP A 121 -0.02 18.97 -21.03
N VAL A 122 0.23 19.42 -22.26
CA VAL A 122 -0.75 19.45 -23.35
C VAL A 122 -0.19 18.61 -24.49
N ASN A 123 -0.83 17.47 -24.77
CA ASN A 123 -0.44 16.58 -25.87
C ASN A 123 -0.63 17.31 -27.21
N TYR A 124 0.07 16.89 -28.26
CA TYR A 124 -0.20 17.34 -29.62
C TYR A 124 -1.24 16.48 -30.35
N ILE A 125 -1.52 15.27 -29.86
CA ILE A 125 -2.25 14.23 -30.58
C ILE A 125 -3.46 13.80 -29.75
N TYR A 126 -4.63 13.92 -30.35
CA TYR A 126 -5.91 13.61 -29.74
C TYR A 126 -6.78 12.77 -30.67
N ARG A 127 -7.66 11.96 -30.09
CA ARG A 127 -8.77 11.29 -30.76
C ARG A 127 -10.10 11.82 -30.23
N THR A 128 -11.16 11.69 -31.01
CA THR A 128 -12.53 11.79 -30.51
C THR A 128 -13.00 10.39 -30.12
N GLU A 129 -13.36 10.22 -28.87
CA GLU A 129 -14.20 9.11 -28.42
C GLU A 129 -15.65 9.44 -28.76
N ASN A 130 -16.33 8.55 -29.48
CA ASN A 130 -17.78 8.62 -29.69
C ASN A 130 -18.42 7.59 -28.76
N ALA A 131 -19.29 8.05 -27.86
CA ALA A 131 -19.88 7.17 -26.86
C ALA A 131 -20.88 6.20 -27.49
N THR A 132 -20.98 5.00 -26.93
CA THR A 132 -21.99 4.02 -27.36
C THR A 132 -23.28 4.29 -26.60
N ALA A 133 -24.41 4.43 -27.30
CA ALA A 133 -25.68 4.90 -26.71
C ALA A 133 -26.22 4.05 -25.53
N THR A 134 -25.76 2.81 -25.40
CA THR A 134 -26.12 1.86 -24.34
C THR A 134 -25.08 1.73 -23.22
N VAL A 135 -24.03 2.56 -23.23
CA VAL A 135 -22.86 2.46 -22.34
C VAL A 135 -22.74 3.71 -21.48
N GLY A 136 -22.53 3.53 -20.18
CA GLY A 136 -22.47 4.61 -19.19
C GLY A 136 -23.43 4.37 -18.02
N PRO A 137 -23.55 5.33 -17.09
CA PRO A 137 -24.45 5.24 -15.94
C PRO A 137 -25.89 4.92 -16.38
N ASN A 138 -26.50 3.91 -15.75
CA ASN A 138 -27.85 3.42 -16.09
C ASN A 138 -28.03 3.03 -17.59
N GLY A 139 -26.94 2.60 -18.24
CA GLY A 139 -26.95 2.18 -19.64
C GLY A 139 -27.06 3.33 -20.65
N ARG A 140 -26.61 4.54 -20.29
CA ARG A 140 -26.56 5.71 -21.19
C ARG A 140 -25.30 6.54 -20.95
N PRO A 141 -24.68 7.09 -22.00
CA PRO A 141 -23.50 7.93 -21.84
C PRO A 141 -23.88 9.34 -21.40
N VAL A 142 -23.04 9.96 -20.58
CA VAL A 142 -23.21 11.34 -20.11
C VAL A 142 -22.94 12.35 -21.23
N LEU A 143 -22.01 12.06 -22.14
CA LEU A 143 -21.67 12.87 -23.31
C LEU A 143 -21.75 12.03 -24.59
N ALA A 144 -22.24 12.59 -25.69
CA ALA A 144 -22.28 11.91 -26.98
C ALA A 144 -20.87 11.62 -27.54
N SER A 145 -19.91 12.50 -27.25
CA SER A 145 -18.50 12.32 -27.58
C SER A 145 -17.61 13.14 -26.64
N ALA A 146 -16.33 12.76 -26.54
CA ALA A 146 -15.32 13.48 -25.79
C ALA A 146 -13.96 13.45 -26.53
N ARG A 147 -13.12 14.44 -26.24
CA ARG A 147 -11.73 14.49 -26.74
C ARG A 147 -10.83 13.75 -25.75
N GLN A 148 -9.89 12.96 -26.27
CA GLN A 148 -8.93 12.21 -25.46
C GLN A 148 -7.53 12.27 -26.06
N ALA A 149 -6.52 12.60 -25.25
CA ALA A 149 -5.13 12.57 -25.68
C ALA A 149 -4.66 11.13 -25.98
N THR A 150 -3.80 10.98 -26.98
CA THR A 150 -3.36 9.67 -27.49
C THR A 150 -1.92 9.71 -28.01
N THR A 151 -1.41 8.57 -28.46
CA THR A 151 -0.12 8.42 -29.14
C THR A 151 -0.21 8.71 -30.64
N ASP A 152 0.93 8.95 -31.29
CA ASP A 152 1.04 9.00 -32.75
C ASP A 152 0.50 7.72 -33.39
N SER A 153 -0.23 7.90 -34.49
CA SER A 153 -0.90 6.82 -35.22
C SER A 153 0.11 6.01 -36.05
N LYS A 154 -0.05 4.69 -36.05
CA LYS A 154 0.72 3.82 -36.95
C LYS A 154 0.35 4.06 -38.41
N GLN A 155 1.34 4.00 -39.29
CA GLN A 155 1.12 3.94 -40.73
C GLN A 155 0.42 2.61 -41.07
N THR A 156 -0.62 2.70 -41.90
CA THR A 156 -1.36 1.53 -42.40
C THR A 156 -0.79 0.99 -43.71
N ASP A 157 -0.07 1.81 -44.46
CA ASP A 157 0.67 1.38 -45.64
C ASP A 157 1.97 0.65 -45.22
N PRO A 158 2.27 -0.56 -45.75
CA PRO A 158 3.45 -1.33 -45.35
C PRO A 158 4.79 -0.63 -45.63
N ALA A 159 4.92 0.13 -46.72
CA ALA A 159 6.17 0.79 -47.08
C ALA A 159 6.45 2.01 -46.20
N LEU A 160 5.40 2.77 -45.86
CA LEU A 160 5.47 3.86 -44.88
C LEU A 160 5.67 3.32 -43.46
N ALA A 161 5.06 2.18 -43.10
CA ALA A 161 5.24 1.54 -41.80
C ALA A 161 6.70 1.06 -41.59
N ALA A 162 7.33 0.50 -42.62
CA ALA A 162 8.75 0.13 -42.59
C ALA A 162 9.69 1.34 -42.40
N GLN A 163 9.26 2.54 -42.80
CA GLN A 163 9.99 3.81 -42.58
C GLN A 163 9.61 4.51 -41.27
N GLN A 164 8.52 4.08 -40.60
CA GLN A 164 8.05 4.69 -39.35
C GLN A 164 8.93 4.31 -38.16
N LEU A 165 9.58 3.14 -38.18
CA LEU A 165 10.60 2.74 -37.20
C LEU A 165 11.77 2.07 -37.94
N VAL A 166 12.93 2.72 -37.96
CA VAL A 166 14.13 2.25 -38.66
C VAL A 166 15.27 2.04 -37.65
N LEU A 167 15.96 0.90 -37.74
CA LEU A 167 17.24 0.67 -37.04
C LEU A 167 18.38 1.25 -37.89
N ASN A 168 19.13 2.20 -37.34
CA ASN A 168 20.29 2.78 -38.01
C ASN A 168 21.53 1.88 -37.83
N PRO A 169 22.51 1.93 -38.77
CA PRO A 169 23.74 1.11 -38.68
C PRO A 169 24.53 1.27 -37.38
N ASP A 170 24.43 2.45 -36.74
CA ASP A 170 25.12 2.74 -35.47
C ASP A 170 24.47 2.12 -34.22
N GLY A 171 23.35 1.39 -34.37
CA GLY A 171 22.72 0.66 -33.25
C GLY A 171 21.64 1.44 -32.47
N TYR A 172 21.12 2.54 -33.02
CA TYR A 172 19.97 3.27 -32.48
C TYR A 172 18.80 3.29 -33.47
N TYR A 173 17.59 3.47 -32.95
CA TYR A 173 16.36 3.57 -33.72
C TYR A 173 15.98 5.02 -34.03
N THR A 174 15.41 5.26 -35.21
CA THR A 174 14.66 6.46 -35.54
C THR A 174 13.19 6.12 -35.71
N TYR A 175 12.32 6.72 -34.89
CA TYR A 175 10.87 6.72 -35.10
C TYR A 175 10.44 8.02 -35.80
N THR A 176 9.74 7.92 -36.93
CA THR A 176 9.21 9.09 -37.66
C THR A 176 7.72 9.21 -37.39
N PHE A 177 7.28 10.37 -36.90
CA PHE A 177 5.86 10.63 -36.62
C PHE A 177 5.03 10.66 -37.90
N ARG A 178 3.79 10.19 -37.82
CA ARG A 178 2.77 10.45 -38.86
C ARG A 178 2.18 11.86 -38.71
N THR A 179 2.06 12.35 -37.48
CA THR A 179 1.55 13.70 -37.17
C THR A 179 2.67 14.75 -37.15
N ASP A 180 2.58 15.78 -38.00
CA ASP A 180 3.45 16.97 -37.89
C ASP A 180 2.91 17.91 -36.80
N ILE A 181 3.59 17.96 -35.65
CA ILE A 181 3.21 18.80 -34.50
C ILE A 181 3.23 20.30 -34.82
N ARG A 182 3.90 20.71 -35.90
CA ARG A 182 3.98 22.11 -36.36
C ARG A 182 2.75 22.54 -37.16
N ASN A 183 1.85 21.60 -37.50
CA ASN A 183 0.63 21.85 -38.26
C ASN A 183 -0.61 21.76 -37.34
N PRO A 184 -1.22 22.90 -36.94
CA PRO A 184 -2.40 22.92 -36.06
C PRO A 184 -3.59 22.10 -36.57
N ALA A 185 -3.73 21.89 -37.88
CA ALA A 185 -4.79 21.07 -38.46
C ALA A 185 -4.62 19.57 -38.14
N GLN A 186 -3.39 19.11 -37.87
CA GLN A 186 -3.10 17.73 -37.47
C GLN A 186 -3.06 17.55 -35.94
N THR A 187 -2.94 18.64 -35.18
CA THR A 187 -2.83 18.61 -33.71
C THR A 187 -4.12 19.00 -32.97
N SER A 188 -5.26 19.01 -33.67
CA SER A 188 -6.54 19.50 -33.14
C SER A 188 -6.43 20.91 -32.54
N GLY A 189 -5.73 21.81 -33.24
CA GLY A 189 -5.55 23.22 -32.84
C GLY A 189 -4.41 23.50 -31.85
N VAL A 190 -3.67 22.50 -31.37
CA VAL A 190 -2.56 22.72 -30.43
C VAL A 190 -1.36 23.32 -31.18
N ALA A 191 -1.11 24.61 -30.97
CA ALA A 191 0.01 25.32 -31.59
C ALA A 191 1.39 24.80 -31.13
N PHE A 192 2.36 24.80 -32.03
CA PHE A 192 3.76 24.52 -31.73
C PHE A 192 4.44 25.77 -31.15
N GLU A 193 5.11 25.63 -30.00
CA GLU A 193 5.85 26.71 -29.33
C GLU A 193 7.25 26.20 -28.95
N PRO A 194 8.28 26.35 -29.81
CA PRO A 194 9.58 25.65 -29.67
C PRO A 194 10.32 25.94 -28.35
N ASP A 195 10.15 27.15 -27.78
CA ASP A 195 10.78 27.59 -26.53
C ASP A 195 10.18 26.95 -25.27
N ARG A 196 9.02 26.27 -25.38
CA ARG A 196 8.41 25.51 -24.28
C ARG A 196 9.16 24.21 -24.06
N THR A 197 9.23 23.77 -22.81
CA THR A 197 9.62 22.39 -22.51
C THR A 197 8.62 21.43 -23.16
N HIS A 198 9.15 20.49 -23.92
CA HIS A 198 8.44 19.37 -24.51
C HIS A 198 8.84 18.09 -23.78
N ARG A 199 7.92 17.12 -23.73
CA ARG A 199 8.22 15.73 -23.34
C ARG A 199 7.88 14.81 -24.49
N ILE A 200 8.85 13.97 -24.85
CA ILE A 200 8.63 12.77 -25.65
C ILE A 200 8.63 11.58 -24.71
N ALA A 201 7.73 10.61 -24.90
CA ALA A 201 7.83 9.33 -24.20
C ALA A 201 7.36 8.16 -25.06
N LEU A 202 7.96 6.99 -24.80
CA LEU A 202 7.70 5.73 -25.47
C LEU A 202 6.89 4.84 -24.54
N GLN A 203 5.90 4.11 -25.05
CA GLN A 203 5.47 2.83 -24.49
C GLN A 203 6.22 1.77 -25.29
N LEU A 204 7.16 1.08 -24.67
CA LEU A 204 8.09 0.17 -25.34
C LEU A 204 8.04 -1.23 -24.70
N SER A 205 8.07 -2.26 -25.55
CA SER A 205 8.18 -3.67 -25.19
C SER A 205 9.39 -4.28 -25.89
N TYR A 206 10.13 -5.16 -25.23
CA TYR A 206 11.19 -5.96 -25.87
C TYR A 206 11.41 -7.29 -25.14
N THR A 207 12.06 -8.25 -25.79
CA THR A 207 12.45 -9.51 -25.17
C THR A 207 13.88 -9.41 -24.65
N ASN A 208 14.12 -9.70 -23.38
CA ASN A 208 15.46 -9.73 -22.79
C ASN A 208 16.21 -11.03 -23.12
N ALA A 209 17.47 -11.17 -22.68
CA ALA A 209 18.27 -12.37 -22.93
C ALA A 209 17.73 -13.65 -22.26
N ALA A 210 16.82 -13.54 -21.27
CA ALA A 210 16.15 -14.67 -20.62
C ALA A 210 14.85 -15.10 -21.34
N GLY A 211 14.45 -14.40 -22.41
CA GLY A 211 13.20 -14.65 -23.13
C GLY A 211 11.97 -13.95 -22.53
N GLU A 212 12.16 -13.07 -21.54
CA GLU A 212 11.09 -12.38 -20.83
C GLU A 212 10.69 -11.08 -21.56
N VAL A 213 9.40 -10.76 -21.56
CA VAL A 213 8.87 -9.55 -22.19
C VAL A 213 8.98 -8.37 -21.22
N VAL A 214 10.03 -7.59 -21.37
CA VAL A 214 10.26 -6.35 -20.61
C VAL A 214 9.43 -5.22 -21.20
N ARG A 215 8.73 -4.48 -20.33
CA ARG A 215 7.86 -3.36 -20.70
C ARG A 215 8.23 -2.12 -19.91
N VAL A 216 8.55 -1.04 -20.61
CA VAL A 216 9.18 0.17 -20.05
C VAL A 216 8.61 1.42 -20.71
N ASN A 217 8.66 2.56 -20.01
CA ASN A 217 8.27 3.84 -20.61
C ASN A 217 9.38 4.91 -20.53
N PRO A 218 10.43 4.83 -21.37
CA PRO A 218 11.40 5.91 -21.59
C PRO A 218 10.73 7.26 -21.86
N TYR A 219 11.23 8.32 -21.24
CA TYR A 219 10.84 9.70 -21.54
C TYR A 219 12.06 10.63 -21.57
N TYR A 220 11.89 11.79 -22.20
CA TYR A 220 12.92 12.82 -22.31
C TYR A 220 12.29 14.21 -22.42
N ASP A 221 12.83 15.15 -21.64
CA ASP A 221 12.39 16.54 -21.57
C ASP A 221 13.39 17.47 -22.25
N PHE A 222 12.90 18.33 -23.15
CA PHE A 222 13.74 19.11 -24.06
C PHE A 222 13.05 20.39 -24.55
N LYS A 223 13.82 21.31 -25.10
CA LYS A 223 13.36 22.44 -25.92
C LYS A 223 13.88 22.27 -27.34
N PHE A 224 13.34 23.02 -28.29
CA PHE A 224 13.88 23.05 -29.65
C PHE A 224 14.86 24.22 -29.82
N ASP A 225 16.00 23.97 -30.47
CA ASP A 225 16.88 25.03 -30.96
C ASP A 225 16.34 25.66 -32.27
N ALA A 226 17.03 26.69 -32.76
CA ALA A 226 16.69 27.37 -34.01
C ALA A 226 16.81 26.49 -35.26
N ALA A 227 17.51 25.35 -35.19
CA ALA A 227 17.57 24.35 -36.26
C ALA A 227 16.46 23.28 -36.14
N GLY A 228 15.62 23.36 -35.11
CA GLY A 228 14.54 22.41 -34.85
C GLY A 228 15.01 21.10 -34.22
N ASN A 229 16.15 21.09 -33.52
CA ASN A 229 16.69 19.93 -32.82
C ASN A 229 16.51 20.03 -31.29
N SER A 230 16.44 18.89 -30.62
CA SER A 230 16.25 18.82 -29.17
C SER A 230 17.49 19.22 -28.38
N VAL A 231 17.29 20.16 -27.46
CA VAL A 231 18.24 20.53 -26.40
C VAL A 231 17.66 20.06 -25.05
N PRO A 232 18.36 19.21 -24.28
CA PRO A 232 17.83 18.68 -23.02
C PRO A 232 17.51 19.79 -22.01
N VAL A 233 16.36 19.67 -21.32
CA VAL A 233 16.04 20.52 -20.18
C VAL A 233 16.70 19.94 -18.93
N THR A 234 17.78 20.59 -18.49
CA THR A 234 18.56 20.19 -17.31
C THR A 234 18.19 20.96 -16.04
N ASP A 235 17.48 22.08 -16.17
CA ASP A 235 16.95 22.86 -15.05
C ASP A 235 15.66 22.20 -14.51
N PRO A 236 15.66 21.67 -13.27
CA PRO A 236 14.50 21.01 -12.70
C PRO A 236 13.27 21.91 -12.61
N SER A 237 13.43 23.24 -12.53
CA SER A 237 12.31 24.19 -12.46
C SER A 237 11.54 24.33 -13.78
N GLN A 238 12.10 23.85 -14.89
CA GLN A 238 11.53 23.94 -16.23
C GLN A 238 10.82 22.65 -16.69
N THR A 239 10.70 21.65 -15.80
CA THR A 239 9.90 20.43 -16.03
C THR A 239 8.76 20.30 -15.00
N ARG A 240 7.95 19.24 -15.14
CA ARG A 240 6.83 18.90 -14.26
C ARG A 240 6.85 17.40 -13.93
N VAL A 241 7.61 17.06 -12.89
CA VAL A 241 7.73 15.70 -12.31
C VAL A 241 7.25 15.73 -10.85
N MET A 242 5.97 15.39 -10.67
CA MET A 242 5.22 15.54 -9.40
C MET A 242 5.27 14.31 -8.47
N ALA A 243 5.57 13.14 -9.02
CA ALA A 243 5.61 11.84 -8.35
C ALA A 243 6.49 10.88 -9.16
N ASP A 244 7.15 9.93 -8.50
CA ASP A 244 7.95 8.87 -9.11
C ASP A 244 7.21 7.52 -8.98
N VAL A 245 7.31 6.66 -10.01
CA VAL A 245 6.62 5.37 -10.00
C VAL A 245 7.02 4.46 -8.83
N THR A 246 8.23 4.60 -8.26
CA THR A 246 8.62 3.82 -7.07
C THR A 246 7.73 4.10 -5.86
N GLN A 247 7.12 5.28 -5.78
CA GLN A 247 6.17 5.63 -4.72
C GLN A 247 4.84 4.87 -4.91
N CYS A 248 4.34 4.78 -6.15
CA CYS A 248 3.17 3.98 -6.49
C CYS A 248 3.42 2.48 -6.28
N ASN A 249 4.59 2.01 -6.69
CA ASN A 249 5.00 0.61 -6.64
C ASN A 249 5.24 0.09 -5.21
N GLY A 250 5.35 0.97 -4.21
CA GLY A 250 5.32 0.56 -2.81
C GLY A 250 4.06 -0.25 -2.47
N CYS A 251 2.92 0.16 -3.01
CA CYS A 251 1.66 -0.58 -2.90
C CYS A 251 1.43 -1.52 -4.10
N HIS A 252 1.65 -1.04 -5.32
CA HIS A 252 1.27 -1.74 -6.56
C HIS A 252 2.26 -2.79 -7.08
N GLU A 253 3.45 -2.95 -6.47
CA GLU A 253 4.64 -3.68 -6.97
C GLU A 253 5.20 -3.15 -8.28
N ARG A 254 4.39 -3.24 -9.33
CA ARG A 254 4.60 -2.70 -10.67
C ARG A 254 3.25 -2.24 -11.18
N LEU A 255 2.98 -0.94 -11.06
CA LEU A 255 1.86 -0.29 -11.73
C LEU A 255 1.93 -0.63 -13.24
N ALA A 256 0.91 -1.33 -13.75
CA ALA A 256 0.90 -1.83 -15.12
C ALA A 256 -0.52 -1.84 -15.69
N ILE A 257 -0.91 -0.75 -16.35
CA ILE A 257 -2.28 -0.51 -16.82
C ILE A 257 -2.37 -0.49 -18.36
N HIS A 258 -3.59 -0.49 -18.90
CA HIS A 258 -3.91 -0.56 -20.34
C HIS A 258 -3.23 -1.76 -21.04
N GLY A 259 -3.57 -2.97 -20.58
CA GLY A 259 -2.95 -4.21 -21.07
C GLY A 259 -1.52 -4.43 -20.56
N GLY A 260 -1.09 -3.71 -19.51
CA GLY A 260 0.19 -3.87 -18.83
C GLY A 260 1.38 -3.18 -19.50
N GLY A 261 1.16 -2.31 -20.50
CA GLY A 261 2.24 -1.62 -21.23
C GLY A 261 2.59 -0.24 -20.68
N ARG A 262 1.72 0.34 -19.84
CA ARG A 262 1.90 1.67 -19.25
C ARG A 262 2.28 1.50 -17.78
N VAL A 263 3.52 1.83 -17.49
CA VAL A 263 4.25 1.49 -16.26
C VAL A 263 5.02 2.66 -15.66
N ASP A 264 4.91 3.88 -16.23
CA ASP A 264 5.51 5.09 -15.66
C ASP A 264 4.51 6.25 -15.69
N VAL A 265 4.35 6.92 -14.55
CA VAL A 265 3.50 8.12 -14.41
C VAL A 265 3.94 9.26 -15.33
N GLN A 266 5.24 9.34 -15.70
CA GLN A 266 5.75 10.33 -16.66
C GLN A 266 5.27 10.10 -18.09
N TYR A 267 4.86 8.87 -18.43
CA TYR A 267 4.13 8.54 -19.67
C TYR A 267 2.63 8.78 -19.49
N CYS A 268 2.05 8.40 -18.34
CA CYS A 268 0.63 8.57 -18.06
C CYS A 268 0.16 10.03 -18.23
N VAL A 269 0.92 11.02 -17.75
CA VAL A 269 0.57 12.46 -17.90
C VAL A 269 0.44 12.95 -19.34
N LEU A 270 1.01 12.23 -20.32
CA LEU A 270 0.87 12.59 -21.74
C LEU A 270 -0.51 12.25 -22.30
N CYS A 271 -1.27 11.35 -21.67
CA CYS A 271 -2.67 11.10 -22.02
C CYS A 271 -3.64 11.61 -20.94
N HIS A 272 -3.28 11.44 -19.66
CA HIS A 272 -4.05 11.88 -18.51
C HIS A 272 -3.76 13.35 -18.18
N ASN A 273 -4.11 14.23 -19.10
CA ASN A 273 -3.97 15.69 -18.98
C ASN A 273 -5.29 16.44 -19.15
N PRO A 274 -5.34 17.73 -18.74
CA PRO A 274 -6.50 18.59 -18.96
C PRO A 274 -6.94 18.63 -20.43
N GLY A 275 -8.24 18.51 -20.66
CA GLY A 275 -8.81 18.35 -22.01
C GLY A 275 -8.95 16.90 -22.49
N THR A 276 -8.76 15.91 -21.60
CA THR A 276 -9.08 14.48 -21.81
C THR A 276 -10.23 14.07 -20.88
N THR A 277 -11.29 13.47 -21.43
CA THR A 277 -12.53 13.07 -20.72
C THR A 277 -13.01 11.70 -21.21
N ASP A 278 -13.61 10.88 -20.33
CA ASP A 278 -14.43 9.72 -20.72
C ASP A 278 -15.85 10.20 -21.06
N ALA A 279 -16.30 10.00 -22.29
CA ALA A 279 -17.61 10.43 -22.76
C ALA A 279 -18.75 9.69 -22.04
N ASN A 280 -18.54 8.45 -21.62
CA ASN A 280 -19.60 7.61 -21.06
C ASN A 280 -19.93 8.03 -19.62
N SER A 281 -18.93 8.31 -18.77
CA SER A 281 -19.13 8.85 -17.41
C SER A 281 -19.17 10.38 -17.34
N GLY A 282 -18.61 11.09 -18.32
CA GLY A 282 -18.34 12.53 -18.24
C GLY A 282 -17.15 12.90 -17.35
N ASN A 283 -16.47 11.93 -16.71
CA ASN A 283 -15.34 12.21 -15.84
C ASN A 283 -14.11 12.68 -16.63
N VAL A 284 -13.49 13.77 -16.15
CA VAL A 284 -12.19 14.21 -16.66
C VAL A 284 -11.10 13.23 -16.23
N LEU A 285 -10.20 12.91 -17.16
CA LEU A 285 -9.16 11.88 -16.98
C LEU A 285 -7.79 12.50 -16.66
N THR A 286 -7.72 13.78 -16.30
CA THR A 286 -6.51 14.44 -15.79
C THR A 286 -5.91 13.63 -14.64
N LEU A 287 -4.59 13.37 -14.66
CA LEU A 287 -3.97 12.40 -13.76
C LEU A 287 -4.18 12.74 -12.27
N SER A 288 -4.08 14.02 -11.90
CA SER A 288 -4.34 14.47 -10.51
C SER A 288 -5.78 14.20 -10.08
N THR A 289 -6.75 14.40 -10.97
CA THR A 289 -8.17 14.15 -10.68
C THR A 289 -8.43 12.66 -10.58
N MET A 290 -7.98 11.89 -11.57
CA MET A 290 -8.20 10.45 -11.65
C MET A 290 -7.52 9.69 -10.50
N VAL A 291 -6.23 9.93 -10.25
CA VAL A 291 -5.48 9.21 -9.20
C VAL A 291 -6.04 9.51 -7.82
N HIS A 292 -6.36 10.77 -7.50
CA HIS A 292 -6.97 11.09 -6.21
C HIS A 292 -8.37 10.47 -6.05
N LYS A 293 -9.25 10.60 -7.05
CA LYS A 293 -10.62 10.03 -6.96
C LYS A 293 -10.62 8.50 -6.88
N ILE A 294 -9.67 7.80 -7.52
CA ILE A 294 -9.48 6.34 -7.34
C ILE A 294 -9.17 6.03 -5.88
N HIS A 295 -8.12 6.62 -5.29
CA HIS A 295 -7.70 6.29 -3.92
C HIS A 295 -8.67 6.83 -2.85
N ALA A 296 -9.43 7.87 -3.17
CA ALA A 296 -10.51 8.39 -2.34
C ALA A 296 -11.87 7.73 -2.60
N GLY A 297 -11.97 6.69 -3.45
CA GLY A 297 -13.25 6.13 -3.92
C GLY A 297 -14.20 5.75 -2.77
N ARG A 298 -13.73 4.97 -1.80
CA ARG A 298 -14.52 4.58 -0.61
C ARG A 298 -14.87 5.76 0.30
N LEU A 299 -14.05 6.81 0.32
CA LEU A 299 -14.37 8.07 1.02
C LEU A 299 -15.53 8.79 0.31
N LEU A 300 -15.45 8.93 -1.02
CA LEU A 300 -16.46 9.63 -1.82
C LEU A 300 -17.81 8.90 -1.81
N GLU A 301 -17.83 7.57 -1.90
CA GLU A 301 -19.07 6.77 -1.82
C GLU A 301 -19.71 6.91 -0.44
N ARG A 302 -18.94 6.84 0.65
CA ARG A 302 -19.47 7.02 2.01
C ARG A 302 -20.09 8.42 2.23
N GLU A 303 -19.49 9.46 1.66
CA GLU A 303 -20.09 10.80 1.70
C GLU A 303 -21.31 10.95 0.77
N LEU A 304 -21.47 10.10 -0.25
CA LEU A 304 -22.68 10.00 -1.06
C LEU A 304 -23.80 9.30 -0.28
N GLU A 305 -23.53 8.12 0.28
CA GLU A 305 -24.43 7.33 1.12
C GLU A 305 -24.98 8.14 2.29
N ALA A 306 -24.13 8.98 2.90
CA ALA A 306 -24.51 9.85 4.01
C ALA A 306 -25.22 11.17 3.60
N GLY A 307 -25.46 11.40 2.30
CA GLY A 307 -26.07 12.63 1.79
C GLY A 307 -25.20 13.89 1.93
N ARG A 308 -23.89 13.74 2.15
CA ARG A 308 -22.92 14.82 2.39
C ARG A 308 -22.14 15.22 1.13
N GLY A 309 -22.78 15.10 -0.04
CA GLY A 309 -22.24 15.62 -1.31
C GLY A 309 -21.05 14.85 -1.89
N GLY A 310 -20.92 13.55 -1.56
CA GLY A 310 -19.96 12.64 -2.21
C GLY A 310 -20.34 12.25 -3.65
N GLU A 311 -19.68 11.23 -4.20
CA GLU A 311 -19.93 10.69 -5.54
C GLU A 311 -19.46 9.23 -5.68
N ARG A 312 -20.09 8.49 -6.60
CA ARG A 312 -19.68 7.17 -7.07
C ARG A 312 -18.66 7.34 -8.21
N TYR A 313 -17.40 6.98 -8.00
CA TYR A 313 -16.38 7.21 -9.03
C TYR A 313 -16.23 6.03 -9.99
N VAL A 314 -16.74 6.21 -11.22
CA VAL A 314 -16.77 5.20 -12.29
C VAL A 314 -16.24 5.78 -13.60
N ILE A 315 -15.47 4.99 -14.34
CA ILE A 315 -14.94 5.31 -15.69
C ILE A 315 -15.24 4.13 -16.61
N TRP A 316 -15.58 4.39 -17.88
CA TRP A 316 -15.60 3.36 -18.91
C TRP A 316 -14.28 3.35 -19.69
N GLY A 317 -13.62 2.20 -19.70
CA GLY A 317 -12.27 2.01 -20.23
C GLY A 317 -12.25 1.33 -21.59
N TYR A 318 -11.19 0.53 -21.81
CA TYR A 318 -10.98 -0.19 -23.06
C TYR A 318 -12.17 -1.12 -23.36
N GLY A 319 -12.67 -1.07 -24.61
CA GLY A 319 -13.78 -1.92 -25.06
C GLY A 319 -15.12 -1.63 -24.37
N ASN A 320 -15.33 -0.41 -23.87
CA ASN A 320 -16.51 -0.01 -23.10
C ASN A 320 -16.69 -0.79 -21.77
N GLY A 321 -15.61 -1.33 -21.21
CA GLY A 321 -15.64 -1.98 -19.90
C GLY A 321 -15.82 -0.97 -18.77
N MET A 322 -16.79 -1.20 -17.87
CA MET A 322 -16.99 -0.39 -16.67
C MET A 322 -15.88 -0.66 -15.64
N HIS A 323 -15.29 0.40 -15.09
CA HIS A 323 -14.36 0.36 -13.97
C HIS A 323 -14.92 1.21 -12.83
N ASP A 324 -15.37 0.54 -11.78
CA ASP A 324 -15.88 1.17 -10.55
C ASP A 324 -14.76 1.22 -9.51
N TYR A 325 -14.59 2.36 -8.85
CA TYR A 325 -13.58 2.57 -7.81
C TYR A 325 -14.20 2.88 -6.45
N SER A 326 -15.53 2.78 -6.30
CA SER A 326 -16.25 3.13 -5.06
C SER A 326 -15.88 2.24 -3.86
N GLU A 327 -15.38 1.03 -4.14
CA GLU A 327 -14.84 0.07 -3.15
C GLU A 327 -13.35 0.31 -2.79
N VAL A 328 -12.65 1.21 -3.49
CA VAL A 328 -11.22 1.45 -3.25
C VAL A 328 -11.01 2.25 -1.96
N GLY A 329 -10.66 1.53 -0.90
CA GLY A 329 -10.13 2.09 0.34
C GLY A 329 -8.61 2.29 0.28
N PHE A 330 -8.10 3.45 0.68
CA PHE A 330 -6.67 3.68 0.81
C PHE A 330 -6.16 3.06 2.14
N PRO A 331 -5.06 2.27 2.16
CA PRO A 331 -4.64 1.55 3.38
C PRO A 331 -4.08 2.42 4.53
N GLN A 332 -3.97 3.74 4.34
CA GLN A 332 -3.50 4.74 5.32
C GLN A 332 -4.50 5.91 5.43
N ASP A 333 -4.20 6.87 6.31
CA ASP A 333 -4.89 8.17 6.26
C ASP A 333 -4.62 8.86 4.90
N LEU A 334 -5.68 9.21 4.18
CA LEU A 334 -5.58 9.94 2.89
C LEU A 334 -4.88 11.29 3.00
N ARG A 335 -4.72 11.83 4.21
CA ARG A 335 -3.96 13.05 4.50
C ARG A 335 -2.44 12.83 4.46
N ASN A 336 -1.94 11.58 4.43
CA ASN A 336 -0.52 11.30 4.22
C ASN A 336 -0.11 11.55 2.76
N CYS A 337 -0.07 12.82 2.36
CA CYS A 337 0.34 13.24 1.02
C CYS A 337 1.76 12.74 0.67
N THR A 338 2.63 12.59 1.68
CA THR A 338 4.02 12.12 1.52
C THR A 338 4.17 10.68 1.04
N ALA A 339 3.13 9.86 1.10
CA ALA A 339 3.10 8.54 0.45
C ALA A 339 3.32 8.66 -1.08
N CYS A 340 2.74 9.70 -1.71
CA CYS A 340 2.81 9.93 -3.17
C CYS A 340 3.63 11.17 -3.57
N HIS A 341 3.84 12.13 -2.66
CA HIS A 341 4.40 13.44 -2.97
C HIS A 341 5.53 13.86 -2.04
N THR A 342 6.75 13.93 -2.54
CA THR A 342 7.89 14.43 -1.76
C THR A 342 8.85 15.24 -2.62
N GLY A 343 9.04 16.52 -2.27
CA GLY A 343 10.11 17.36 -2.83
C GLY A 343 11.51 16.95 -2.38
N ALA A 344 11.64 16.07 -1.38
CA ALA A 344 12.93 15.59 -0.88
C ALA A 344 13.57 14.50 -1.77
N ASN A 345 12.79 13.85 -2.65
CA ASN A 345 13.32 12.93 -3.65
C ASN A 345 13.82 13.75 -4.87
N PRO A 346 15.11 13.70 -5.24
CA PRO A 346 15.65 14.45 -6.37
C PRO A 346 15.01 14.10 -7.72
N LYS A 347 14.37 12.93 -7.85
CA LYS A 347 13.61 12.56 -9.05
C LYS A 347 12.27 13.29 -9.17
N THR A 348 11.75 13.86 -8.09
CA THR A 348 10.47 14.59 -8.05
C THR A 348 10.66 16.03 -7.56
N PRO A 349 11.38 16.89 -8.32
CA PRO A 349 11.64 18.27 -7.94
C PRO A 349 10.37 19.12 -7.79
N GLN A 350 9.24 18.71 -8.39
CA GLN A 350 7.92 19.33 -8.19
C GLN A 350 7.06 18.58 -7.15
N GLY A 351 7.62 17.60 -6.43
CA GLY A 351 6.90 16.75 -5.49
C GLY A 351 6.17 17.53 -4.40
N ASP A 352 6.70 18.66 -3.95
CA ASP A 352 6.09 19.51 -2.91
C ASP A 352 5.04 20.52 -3.43
N ASN A 353 4.72 20.51 -4.73
CA ASN A 353 3.72 21.43 -5.30
C ASN A 353 2.30 21.25 -4.71
N TRP A 354 1.98 20.12 -4.06
CA TRP A 354 0.70 19.97 -3.34
C TRP A 354 0.52 21.00 -2.21
N LYS A 355 1.62 21.53 -1.67
CA LYS A 355 1.63 22.58 -0.65
C LYS A 355 1.40 23.98 -1.24
N THR A 356 1.86 24.22 -2.48
CA THR A 356 2.05 25.57 -3.05
C THR A 356 1.29 25.86 -4.34
N ARG A 357 0.58 24.86 -4.91
CA ARG A 357 -0.15 24.95 -6.19
C ARG A 357 -1.57 24.43 -6.05
N VAL A 358 -2.28 24.94 -5.04
CA VAL A 358 -3.70 24.65 -4.79
C VAL A 358 -4.54 24.99 -6.02
N SER A 359 -5.37 24.04 -6.45
CA SER A 359 -6.32 24.23 -7.56
C SER A 359 -7.61 23.46 -7.30
N ARG A 360 -8.71 23.94 -7.89
CA ARG A 360 -10.02 23.30 -7.79
C ARG A 360 -9.95 21.83 -8.22
N ASP A 361 -9.35 21.57 -9.39
CA ASP A 361 -9.33 20.25 -10.04
C ASP A 361 -8.49 19.19 -9.31
N ALA A 362 -7.71 19.60 -8.29
CA ALA A 362 -6.93 18.72 -7.41
C ALA A 362 -7.47 18.63 -5.98
N CYS A 363 -8.23 19.63 -5.49
CA CYS A 363 -8.82 19.61 -4.15
C CYS A 363 -10.19 18.92 -4.12
N LEU A 364 -11.01 19.12 -5.14
CA LEU A 364 -12.38 18.55 -5.23
C LEU A 364 -12.40 17.07 -5.66
N THR A 365 -11.28 16.38 -5.45
CA THR A 365 -11.07 14.95 -5.74
C THR A 365 -11.19 14.09 -4.49
N CYS A 366 -11.11 14.72 -3.32
CA CYS A 366 -11.20 14.09 -2.00
C CYS A 366 -12.16 14.86 -1.09
N HIS A 367 -12.18 16.21 -1.20
CA HIS A 367 -13.26 17.00 -0.64
C HIS A 367 -14.52 16.81 -1.48
N ALA A 368 -15.47 16.05 -0.95
CA ALA A 368 -16.85 15.99 -1.42
C ALA A 368 -17.35 17.42 -1.69
N ALA A 369 -17.77 17.69 -2.93
CA ALA A 369 -18.00 19.04 -3.44
C ALA A 369 -19.41 19.26 -4.01
N ASN A 370 -20.24 18.22 -4.04
CA ASN A 370 -21.64 18.34 -4.46
C ASN A 370 -22.48 19.02 -3.35
N PRO A 371 -23.67 19.53 -3.66
CA PRO A 371 -24.60 20.08 -2.67
C PRO A 371 -24.82 19.12 -1.49
N GLY A 372 -24.92 19.67 -0.28
CA GLY A 372 -24.99 18.90 0.96
C GLY A 372 -23.63 18.68 1.65
N SER A 373 -22.51 18.89 0.97
CA SER A 373 -21.17 18.85 1.59
C SER A 373 -20.83 20.10 2.40
N ASP A 374 -20.03 19.93 3.46
CA ASP A 374 -19.47 21.05 4.25
C ASP A 374 -18.62 21.99 3.37
N TRP A 375 -17.91 21.42 2.39
CA TRP A 375 -17.13 22.20 1.43
C TRP A 375 -18.05 23.10 0.60
N TYR A 376 -19.11 22.54 0.01
CA TYR A 376 -20.05 23.30 -0.84
C TYR A 376 -20.72 24.41 -0.03
N ASN A 377 -21.24 24.09 1.16
CA ASN A 377 -21.94 25.07 2.00
C ASN A 377 -21.03 26.24 2.39
N THR A 378 -19.78 25.96 2.78
CA THR A 378 -18.80 27.01 3.13
C THR A 378 -18.40 27.84 1.91
N HIS A 379 -18.08 27.21 0.78
CA HIS A 379 -17.58 27.89 -0.40
C HIS A 379 -18.68 28.59 -1.21
N PHE A 380 -19.93 28.14 -1.11
CA PHE A 380 -21.07 28.81 -1.74
C PHE A 380 -21.26 30.22 -1.18
N VAL A 381 -21.21 30.39 0.15
CA VAL A 381 -21.28 31.72 0.78
C VAL A 381 -20.06 32.57 0.40
N LEU A 382 -18.85 32.00 0.43
CA LEU A 382 -17.62 32.71 0.07
C LEU A 382 -17.55 33.10 -1.42
N ASN A 383 -18.18 32.35 -2.31
CA ASN A 383 -18.26 32.65 -3.74
C ASN A 383 -19.40 33.62 -4.04
N GLY A 384 -20.56 33.47 -3.39
CA GLY A 384 -21.71 34.39 -3.48
C GLY A 384 -21.35 35.83 -3.08
N ASN A 385 -20.44 35.99 -2.11
CA ASN A 385 -19.88 37.29 -1.73
C ASN A 385 -18.93 37.91 -2.79
N ARG A 386 -18.57 37.17 -3.86
CA ARG A 386 -17.75 37.64 -5.00
C ARG A 386 -18.58 37.78 -6.27
N ASP A 387 -19.45 36.80 -6.53
CA ASP A 387 -20.46 36.78 -7.60
C ASP A 387 -21.74 36.13 -7.04
N PRO A 388 -22.83 36.91 -6.84
CA PRO A 388 -24.09 36.41 -6.27
C PRO A 388 -24.75 35.24 -7.01
N ASN A 389 -24.35 34.96 -8.26
CA ASN A 389 -24.95 33.92 -9.10
C ASN A 389 -24.04 32.69 -9.31
N ALA A 390 -22.79 32.70 -8.84
CA ALA A 390 -21.82 31.66 -9.16
C ALA A 390 -21.80 30.52 -8.12
N ALA A 391 -21.99 29.29 -8.59
CA ALA A 391 -21.93 28.09 -7.75
C ALA A 391 -20.53 27.90 -7.14
N ALA A 392 -20.44 27.28 -5.95
CA ALA A 392 -19.16 27.06 -5.25
C ALA A 392 -18.09 26.39 -6.15
N THR A 393 -18.51 25.44 -6.98
CA THR A 393 -17.68 24.67 -7.93
C THR A 393 -17.16 25.47 -9.12
N GLN A 394 -17.63 26.71 -9.31
CA GLN A 394 -17.16 27.63 -10.35
C GLN A 394 -16.06 28.59 -9.88
N MET A 395 -15.70 28.55 -8.59
CA MET A 395 -14.62 29.38 -8.02
C MET A 395 -13.27 29.10 -8.73
N PRO A 396 -12.56 30.13 -9.22
CA PRO A 396 -11.29 29.95 -9.93
C PRO A 396 -10.14 29.58 -8.97
N SER A 397 -9.15 28.83 -9.45
CA SER A 397 -8.00 28.38 -8.63
C SER A 397 -7.21 29.55 -7.99
N SER A 398 -7.16 30.72 -8.63
CA SER A 398 -6.59 31.94 -8.05
C SER A 398 -7.31 32.42 -6.79
N ALA A 399 -8.62 32.19 -6.68
CA ALA A 399 -9.37 32.52 -5.46
C ALA A 399 -9.01 31.56 -4.31
N CYS A 400 -8.78 30.28 -4.61
CA CYS A 400 -8.29 29.30 -3.63
C CYS A 400 -6.91 29.70 -3.09
N GLN A 401 -6.02 30.15 -3.98
CA GLN A 401 -4.70 30.71 -3.64
C GLN A 401 -4.75 32.11 -3.00
N GLY A 402 -5.93 32.68 -2.75
CA GLY A 402 -6.07 33.81 -1.83
C GLY A 402 -6.05 33.40 -0.35
N CYS A 403 -6.42 32.15 -0.05
CA CYS A 403 -6.67 31.69 1.32
C CYS A 403 -5.82 30.46 1.71
N HIS A 404 -5.69 29.48 0.81
CA HIS A 404 -4.98 28.22 1.05
C HIS A 404 -3.49 28.29 0.67
N VAL A 405 -2.81 29.38 1.06
CA VAL A 405 -1.39 29.59 0.79
C VAL A 405 -0.50 29.11 1.94
N PRO A 406 0.74 28.67 1.67
CA PRO A 406 1.69 28.31 2.70
C PRO A 406 1.80 29.35 3.81
N GLY A 407 1.84 28.88 5.06
CA GLY A 407 1.87 29.75 6.25
C GLY A 407 0.50 30.22 6.75
N ASN A 408 -0.58 30.14 5.95
CA ASN A 408 -1.93 30.36 6.45
C ASN A 408 -2.40 29.16 7.30
N ALA A 409 -3.18 29.41 8.36
CA ALA A 409 -3.87 28.41 9.18
C ALA A 409 -4.55 27.26 8.42
N ILE A 410 -5.04 27.52 7.20
CA ILE A 410 -5.76 26.56 6.36
C ILE A 410 -4.96 26.09 5.12
N SER A 411 -3.64 26.25 5.13
CA SER A 411 -2.76 25.75 4.07
C SER A 411 -2.76 24.21 4.00
N PRO A 412 -2.56 23.60 2.82
CA PRO A 412 -2.60 22.14 2.68
C PRO A 412 -1.63 21.42 3.62
N GLU A 413 -0.41 21.92 3.79
CA GLU A 413 0.60 21.32 4.65
C GLU A 413 0.31 21.46 6.15
N ARG A 414 -0.52 22.43 6.56
CA ARG A 414 -1.05 22.49 7.93
C ARG A 414 -2.23 21.54 8.13
N VAL A 415 -3.20 21.53 7.21
CA VAL A 415 -4.48 20.82 7.44
C VAL A 415 -4.44 19.32 7.17
N HIS A 416 -3.52 18.85 6.32
CA HIS A 416 -3.29 17.41 6.09
C HIS A 416 -2.26 16.80 7.05
N TRP A 417 -1.91 17.50 8.12
CA TRP A 417 -1.03 16.98 9.16
C TRP A 417 -1.69 15.89 10.02
N ASN A 418 -0.94 14.82 10.34
CA ASN A 418 -1.40 13.71 11.18
C ASN A 418 -0.56 13.57 12.45
N GLN A 419 -1.09 14.07 13.58
CA GLN A 419 -0.42 14.03 14.88
C GLN A 419 -0.03 12.62 15.33
N ASN A 420 -0.87 11.62 15.09
CA ASN A 420 -0.62 10.26 15.59
C ASN A 420 0.61 9.61 14.92
N GLU A 421 0.78 9.82 13.61
CA GLU A 421 1.90 9.25 12.86
C GLU A 421 3.19 10.03 13.11
N GLU A 422 3.15 11.37 13.10
CA GLU A 422 4.34 12.19 13.38
C GLU A 422 4.83 12.01 14.83
N ASN A 423 3.94 12.11 15.82
CA ASN A 423 4.34 11.98 17.22
C ASN A 423 4.63 10.52 17.61
N GLY A 424 4.25 9.54 16.79
CA GLY A 424 4.66 8.14 16.97
C GLY A 424 6.17 7.92 16.86
N ALA A 425 6.89 8.83 16.20
CA ALA A 425 8.35 8.85 16.17
C ALA A 425 8.99 9.21 17.54
N LEU A 426 8.23 9.84 18.46
CA LEU A 426 8.73 10.32 19.75
C LEU A 426 8.76 9.25 20.85
N TYR A 427 8.22 8.06 20.61
CA TYR A 427 7.98 7.07 21.66
C TYR A 427 8.39 5.66 21.23
N LYS A 428 9.36 5.08 21.95
CA LYS A 428 9.77 3.69 21.80
C LYS A 428 9.87 2.99 23.14
N MET A 429 9.26 1.82 23.25
CA MET A 429 9.50 0.91 24.37
C MET A 429 10.77 0.10 24.10
N ASN A 430 11.60 -0.06 25.12
CA ASN A 430 12.82 -0.87 25.09
C ASN A 430 12.76 -1.89 26.24
N ILE A 431 13.00 -3.17 25.94
CA ILE A 431 13.22 -4.20 26.96
C ILE A 431 14.73 -4.42 27.05
N GLU A 432 15.29 -4.27 28.25
CA GLU A 432 16.71 -4.47 28.53
C GLU A 432 17.00 -5.92 28.92
N SER A 433 16.08 -6.56 29.64
CA SER A 433 16.16 -7.97 29.99
C SER A 433 14.79 -8.56 30.30
N ALA A 434 14.63 -9.86 30.05
CA ALA A 434 13.50 -10.67 30.48
C ALA A 434 14.01 -12.02 31.00
N VAL A 435 13.69 -12.36 32.24
CA VAL A 435 14.21 -13.56 32.94
C VAL A 435 13.05 -14.28 33.60
N TYR A 436 12.91 -15.59 33.34
CA TYR A 436 11.93 -16.43 34.03
C TYR A 436 12.52 -16.99 35.33
N ASP A 437 11.81 -16.79 36.42
CA ASP A 437 12.04 -17.45 37.70
C ASP A 437 11.01 -18.56 37.87
N ALA A 438 11.47 -19.82 37.87
CA ALA A 438 10.62 -20.99 38.03
C ALA A 438 10.10 -21.18 39.47
N ALA A 439 10.81 -20.68 40.49
CA ALA A 439 10.40 -20.76 41.89
C ALA A 439 9.34 -19.71 42.23
N ALA A 440 9.53 -18.47 41.75
CA ALA A 440 8.51 -17.42 41.84
C ALA A 440 7.39 -17.57 40.78
N ARG A 441 7.58 -18.44 39.79
CA ARG A 441 6.70 -18.66 38.63
C ARG A 441 6.30 -17.37 37.91
N ALA A 442 7.30 -16.51 37.68
CA ALA A 442 7.11 -15.18 37.12
C ALA A 442 8.22 -14.82 36.13
N VAL A 443 7.91 -13.98 35.14
CA VAL A 443 8.93 -13.37 34.28
C VAL A 443 9.23 -11.96 34.79
N THR A 444 10.47 -11.73 35.24
CA THR A 444 10.96 -10.41 35.63
C THR A 444 11.55 -9.71 34.42
N VAL A 445 11.11 -8.48 34.18
CA VAL A 445 11.44 -7.67 33.00
C VAL A 445 12.02 -6.33 33.45
N ARG A 446 13.14 -5.93 32.86
CA ARG A 446 13.70 -4.57 32.96
C ARG A 446 13.48 -3.84 31.64
N TYR A 447 12.96 -2.61 31.68
CA TYR A 447 12.51 -1.86 30.50
C TYR A 447 12.43 -0.34 30.75
N PHE A 448 12.32 0.42 29.67
CA PHE A 448 12.07 1.87 29.71
C PHE A 448 11.33 2.33 28.44
N LEU A 449 10.66 3.48 28.52
CA LEU A 449 10.15 4.21 27.35
C LEU A 449 11.12 5.36 27.05
N SER A 450 11.53 5.52 25.80
CA SER A 450 12.47 6.56 25.37
C SER A 450 11.96 7.38 24.20
N ASN A 451 12.49 8.59 24.05
CA ASN A 451 12.46 9.31 22.78
C ASN A 451 13.61 8.83 21.86
N PRO A 452 13.33 8.20 20.71
CA PRO A 452 14.37 7.68 19.82
C PRO A 452 15.32 8.74 19.26
N ALA A 453 14.88 9.99 19.11
CA ALA A 453 15.67 11.05 18.48
C ALA A 453 16.77 11.62 19.38
N ASN A 454 16.66 11.44 20.71
CA ASN A 454 17.65 11.98 21.67
C ASN A 454 17.99 11.03 22.83
N GLY A 455 17.40 9.83 22.89
CA GLY A 455 17.66 8.81 23.91
C GLY A 455 17.02 9.05 25.29
N THR A 456 16.29 10.16 25.50
CA THR A 456 15.76 10.52 26.83
C THR A 456 14.70 9.52 27.30
N ALA A 457 14.88 8.96 28.51
CA ALA A 457 13.91 8.06 29.15
C ALA A 457 12.77 8.83 29.85
N TYR A 458 11.54 8.43 29.59
CA TYR A 458 10.31 9.05 30.11
C TYR A 458 9.89 8.44 31.46
N ASN A 459 9.53 9.30 32.43
CA ASN A 459 8.83 8.84 33.63
C ASN A 459 7.38 8.44 33.28
N LEU A 460 7.05 7.17 33.46
CA LEU A 460 5.75 6.56 33.21
C LEU A 460 4.68 6.93 34.26
N VAL A 461 5.08 7.46 35.42
CA VAL A 461 4.18 7.91 36.48
C VAL A 461 4.10 9.44 36.45
N THR A 462 3.09 9.95 35.75
CA THR A 462 2.80 11.38 35.63
C THR A 462 1.92 11.89 36.77
N SER A 463 1.79 13.21 36.91
CA SER A 463 1.08 13.86 38.04
C SER A 463 -0.43 13.60 38.10
N ASP A 464 -1.01 13.02 37.05
CA ASP A 464 -2.39 12.58 36.96
C ASP A 464 -2.59 11.08 37.35
N CYS A 465 -1.49 10.36 37.63
CA CYS A 465 -1.56 9.11 38.37
C CYS A 465 -1.79 9.38 39.87
N THR A 466 -2.46 8.45 40.55
CA THR A 466 -2.76 8.52 41.99
C THR A 466 -2.06 7.41 42.76
N GLY A 467 -1.86 7.58 44.07
CA GLY A 467 -1.16 6.60 44.90
C GLY A 467 0.37 6.64 44.71
N SER A 468 1.06 5.66 45.29
CA SER A 468 2.53 5.54 45.20
C SER A 468 3.00 4.09 45.34
N GLY A 469 4.18 3.77 44.78
CA GLY A 469 4.72 2.41 44.77
C GLY A 469 3.72 1.39 44.22
N ALA A 470 3.45 0.31 44.96
CA ALA A 470 2.49 -0.72 44.58
C ALA A 470 1.05 -0.20 44.36
N THR A 471 0.66 0.87 45.07
CA THR A 471 -0.71 1.44 44.99
C THR A 471 -0.91 2.37 43.80
N THR A 472 0.17 2.76 43.10
CA THR A 472 0.13 3.69 41.95
C THR A 472 -0.91 3.27 40.91
N ALA A 473 -1.83 4.14 40.55
CA ALA A 473 -2.90 3.90 39.58
C ALA A 473 -2.98 5.06 38.58
N CYS A 474 -2.89 4.74 37.29
CA CYS A 474 -3.04 5.70 36.19
C CYS A 474 -4.28 5.34 35.38
N SER A 475 -5.01 6.34 34.89
CA SER A 475 -6.21 6.12 34.08
C SER A 475 -5.87 5.70 32.65
N SER A 476 -6.85 5.18 31.89
CA SER A 476 -6.68 4.96 30.44
C SER A 476 -6.60 6.26 29.62
N ASN A 477 -6.79 7.43 30.24
CA ASN A 477 -6.60 8.74 29.64
C ASN A 477 -5.27 9.42 30.06
N THR A 478 -4.53 8.79 30.97
CA THR A 478 -3.21 9.24 31.42
C THR A 478 -2.16 9.00 30.33
N LYS A 479 -1.21 9.93 30.16
CA LYS A 479 -0.24 9.96 29.05
C LYS A 479 0.42 8.61 28.77
N PHE A 480 0.87 7.91 29.82
CA PHE A 480 1.50 6.59 29.73
C PHE A 480 0.64 5.44 30.27
N GLY A 481 -0.61 5.72 30.66
CA GLY A 481 -1.47 4.81 31.43
C GLY A 481 -1.91 3.54 30.67
N ASN A 482 -1.85 3.53 29.33
CA ASN A 482 -2.23 2.38 28.50
C ASN A 482 -1.07 1.45 28.14
N LEU A 483 0.17 1.78 28.49
CA LEU A 483 1.33 0.94 28.18
C LEU A 483 1.29 -0.34 29.04
N ARG A 484 1.48 -1.49 28.39
CA ARG A 484 1.47 -2.81 29.04
C ARG A 484 2.57 -3.70 28.53
N LEU A 485 2.96 -4.66 29.38
CA LEU A 485 3.78 -5.81 29.02
C LEU A 485 2.92 -7.07 29.13
N TYR A 486 3.02 -7.95 28.14
CA TYR A 486 2.37 -9.27 28.09
C TYR A 486 3.44 -10.36 28.04
N VAL A 487 3.17 -11.50 28.67
CA VAL A 487 3.92 -12.75 28.45
C VAL A 487 3.03 -13.74 27.70
N ALA A 488 3.50 -14.21 26.55
CA ALA A 488 2.82 -15.21 25.72
C ALA A 488 3.71 -16.43 25.54
N TYR A 489 3.14 -17.64 25.53
CA TYR A 489 3.92 -18.87 25.37
C TYR A 489 3.11 -20.03 24.76
N PRO A 490 3.74 -21.13 24.31
CA PRO A 490 3.04 -22.35 23.93
C PRO A 490 2.46 -22.97 25.20
N SER A 491 1.14 -22.95 25.33
CA SER A 491 0.48 -23.27 26.60
C SER A 491 -0.42 -24.50 26.57
N MET A 492 -0.33 -25.38 25.58
CA MET A 492 -1.18 -26.59 25.50
C MET A 492 -0.45 -27.82 26.07
N ALA A 493 -1.09 -28.55 26.97
CA ALA A 493 -0.53 -29.81 27.49
C ALA A 493 -0.33 -30.82 26.34
N GLY A 494 0.85 -31.45 26.27
CA GLY A 494 1.22 -32.39 25.20
C GLY A 494 1.69 -31.75 23.88
N GLN A 495 1.78 -30.42 23.81
CA GLN A 495 2.39 -29.71 22.68
C GLN A 495 3.93 -29.88 22.67
N PRO A 496 4.59 -30.07 21.51
CA PRO A 496 6.05 -30.18 21.46
C PRO A 496 6.78 -28.91 21.94
N LEU A 497 7.86 -29.08 22.70
CA LEU A 497 8.65 -27.97 23.28
C LEU A 497 9.26 -27.01 22.25
N GLY A 498 9.45 -27.46 21.00
CA GLY A 498 9.99 -26.64 19.91
C GLY A 498 8.97 -25.74 19.20
N VAL A 499 7.69 -25.79 19.58
CA VAL A 499 6.65 -24.95 18.97
C VAL A 499 6.86 -23.48 19.38
N THR A 500 6.79 -22.57 18.41
CA THR A 500 6.91 -21.11 18.66
C THR A 500 5.64 -20.31 18.28
N GLU A 501 4.54 -20.99 17.98
CA GLU A 501 3.20 -20.39 17.94
C GLU A 501 2.66 -20.11 19.36
N PHE A 502 3.12 -19.02 19.94
CA PHE A 502 2.72 -18.52 21.26
C PHE A 502 1.26 -18.01 21.30
N THR A 503 0.59 -18.13 22.45
CA THR A 503 -0.68 -17.44 22.77
C THR A 503 -0.51 -16.48 23.95
N SER A 504 -1.20 -15.34 23.93
CA SER A 504 -1.30 -14.42 25.09
C SER A 504 -2.45 -14.77 26.05
N TYR A 505 -3.23 -15.81 25.74
CA TYR A 505 -4.38 -16.28 26.54
C TYR A 505 -4.02 -17.57 27.29
N ASN A 506 -2.98 -17.46 28.12
CA ASN A 506 -2.43 -18.55 28.89
C ASN A 506 -3.49 -19.14 29.83
N ASN A 507 -3.72 -20.45 29.75
CA ASN A 507 -4.71 -21.15 30.58
C ASN A 507 -6.14 -20.54 30.49
N GLY A 508 -6.57 -20.19 29.28
CA GLY A 508 -7.92 -19.70 28.99
C GLY A 508 -8.14 -18.20 29.22
N GLY A 509 -7.19 -17.47 29.82
CA GLY A 509 -7.31 -16.04 30.12
C GLY A 509 -6.04 -15.25 29.82
N SER A 510 -6.15 -13.93 29.65
CA SER A 510 -5.01 -13.06 29.34
C SER A 510 -4.27 -12.53 30.57
N GLY A 511 -4.28 -13.30 31.67
CA GLY A 511 -3.85 -12.85 33.01
C GLY A 511 -2.35 -12.52 33.15
N ALA A 512 -1.48 -13.07 32.29
CA ALA A 512 -0.04 -12.80 32.30
C ALA A 512 0.30 -11.46 31.61
N ASN A 513 -0.23 -10.35 32.14
CA ASN A 513 0.07 -9.00 31.68
C ASN A 513 0.09 -8.00 32.83
N VAL A 514 0.80 -6.89 32.65
CA VAL A 514 0.89 -5.80 33.63
C VAL A 514 1.01 -4.45 32.93
N PHE A 515 0.54 -3.39 33.60
CA PHE A 515 0.77 -2.02 33.14
C PHE A 515 2.22 -1.58 33.40
N ALA A 516 2.82 -0.87 32.45
CA ALA A 516 4.21 -0.44 32.52
C ALA A 516 4.46 0.58 33.66
N TYR A 517 3.48 1.42 34.01
CA TYR A 517 3.62 2.36 35.13
C TYR A 517 3.66 1.68 36.52
N LYS A 518 3.36 0.37 36.61
CA LYS A 518 3.45 -0.40 37.87
C LYS A 518 4.87 -0.85 38.21
N GLY A 519 5.84 -0.65 37.32
CA GLY A 519 7.22 -1.06 37.57
C GLY A 519 7.89 -0.23 38.66
N THR A 520 8.87 -0.83 39.34
CA THR A 520 9.75 -0.09 40.26
C THR A 520 10.76 0.70 39.42
N ASN A 521 10.66 2.04 39.44
CA ASN A 521 11.64 2.95 38.83
C ASN A 521 12.93 2.96 39.68
N ASP A 522 14.09 2.79 39.06
CA ASP A 522 15.39 2.84 39.73
C ASP A 522 15.93 4.27 39.96
N GLY A 523 15.15 5.29 39.58
CA GLY A 523 15.51 6.71 39.66
C GLY A 523 16.02 7.29 38.33
N SER A 524 16.31 6.44 37.34
CA SER A 524 16.74 6.86 35.99
C SER A 524 15.63 6.80 34.93
N ASN A 525 14.38 6.50 35.34
CA ASN A 525 13.25 6.13 34.47
C ASN A 525 13.43 4.79 33.75
N HIS A 526 14.25 3.91 34.32
CA HIS A 526 14.28 2.50 33.99
C HIS A 526 13.50 1.72 35.06
N TYR A 527 12.69 0.77 34.61
CA TYR A 527 11.67 0.09 35.40
C TYR A 527 11.93 -1.40 35.44
N THR A 528 11.76 -2.01 36.62
CA THR A 528 11.73 -3.47 36.80
C THR A 528 10.35 -3.91 37.25
N ILE A 529 9.81 -4.99 36.66
CA ILE A 529 8.55 -5.60 37.10
C ILE A 529 8.55 -7.12 36.93
N SER A 530 7.89 -7.84 37.84
CA SER A 530 7.65 -9.29 37.71
C SER A 530 6.21 -9.54 37.26
N ILE A 531 6.05 -10.35 36.22
CA ILE A 531 4.75 -10.74 35.65
C ILE A 531 4.48 -12.20 36.04
N PRO A 532 3.51 -12.48 36.93
CA PRO A 532 3.20 -13.84 37.35
C PRO A 532 2.56 -14.64 36.20
N LEU A 533 2.92 -15.92 36.08
CA LEU A 533 2.32 -16.82 35.09
C LEU A 533 1.21 -17.66 35.75
N PRO A 534 0.05 -17.87 35.08
CA PRO A 534 -1.00 -18.76 35.55
C PRO A 534 -0.48 -20.14 35.98
N ALA A 535 -1.10 -20.74 37.00
CA ALA A 535 -0.82 -22.11 37.41
C ALA A 535 -1.11 -23.11 36.28
N ASP A 536 -0.38 -24.23 36.27
CA ASP A 536 -0.60 -25.33 35.34
C ASP A 536 -1.95 -26.02 35.63
N THR A 537 -2.55 -26.60 34.60
CA THR A 537 -3.75 -27.43 34.66
C THR A 537 -3.56 -28.68 33.81
N ALA A 538 -4.51 -29.61 33.84
CA ALA A 538 -4.45 -30.82 33.02
C ALA A 538 -4.37 -30.55 31.50
N THR A 539 -4.81 -29.37 31.04
CA THR A 539 -4.85 -29.00 29.62
C THR A 539 -3.90 -27.84 29.25
N HIS A 540 -3.35 -27.14 30.25
CA HIS A 540 -2.46 -26.00 30.02
C HIS A 540 -1.22 -26.01 30.91
N VAL A 541 -0.05 -25.80 30.30
CA VAL A 541 1.25 -25.81 31.01
C VAL A 541 2.15 -24.65 30.59
N VAL A 542 3.05 -24.22 31.48
CA VAL A 542 4.19 -23.33 31.16
C VAL A 542 5.35 -24.17 30.59
N GLN A 543 5.74 -23.91 29.34
CA GLN A 543 6.78 -24.69 28.67
C GLN A 543 7.46 -23.95 27.51
N GLY A 544 8.62 -24.45 27.09
CA GLY A 544 9.34 -24.02 25.89
C GLY A 544 9.87 -22.60 25.99
N THR A 545 9.82 -21.87 24.88
CA THR A 545 10.15 -20.44 24.83
C THR A 545 8.88 -19.60 24.91
N GLY A 546 8.87 -18.60 25.78
CA GLY A 546 7.87 -17.53 25.79
C GLY A 546 8.40 -16.24 25.19
N ARG A 547 7.50 -15.27 24.99
CA ARG A 547 7.81 -13.92 24.54
C ARG A 547 7.20 -12.90 25.51
N VAL A 548 8.04 -12.01 26.01
CA VAL A 548 7.62 -10.73 26.58
C VAL A 548 7.40 -9.75 25.43
N LEU A 549 6.28 -9.03 25.42
CA LEU A 549 5.94 -8.04 24.40
C LEU A 549 5.38 -6.79 25.08
N THR A 550 5.82 -5.61 24.64
CA THR A 550 5.18 -4.34 25.00
C THR A 550 4.06 -4.00 24.02
N ILE A 551 2.97 -3.41 24.51
CA ILE A 551 1.86 -2.89 23.71
C ILE A 551 1.30 -1.62 24.35
N GLY A 552 0.47 -0.90 23.61
CA GLY A 552 -0.23 0.29 24.10
C GLY A 552 0.08 1.53 23.28
N GLN A 553 -0.38 2.67 23.80
CA GLN A 553 -0.39 3.96 23.12
C GLN A 553 -0.15 5.08 24.13
N ILE A 554 0.33 6.21 23.63
CA ILE A 554 0.42 7.45 24.40
C ILE A 554 -0.90 8.20 24.29
N LYS A 555 -1.36 8.79 25.39
CA LYS A 555 -2.46 9.76 25.38
C LYS A 555 -1.90 11.17 25.28
N GLU A 556 -2.22 11.86 24.20
CA GLU A 556 -1.80 13.24 23.98
C GLU A 556 -3.00 14.17 23.84
N PRO A 557 -2.88 15.45 24.26
CA PRO A 557 -3.81 16.48 23.83
C PRO A 557 -3.88 16.54 22.31
N ARG A 558 -5.10 16.60 21.75
CA ARG A 558 -5.30 16.87 20.33
C ARG A 558 -4.86 18.30 20.04
N LEU A 559 -3.95 18.49 19.08
CA LEU A 559 -3.51 19.82 18.67
C LEU A 559 -4.39 20.42 17.58
N GLN A 560 -4.49 21.75 17.55
CA GLN A 560 -5.25 22.51 16.58
C GLN A 560 -4.61 22.42 15.19
N VAL A 561 -5.14 21.53 14.36
CA VAL A 561 -4.72 21.31 12.96
C VAL A 561 -4.75 22.61 12.13
N LYS A 562 -5.70 23.51 12.41
CA LYS A 562 -5.86 24.82 11.75
C LYS A 562 -5.16 25.98 12.49
N ALA A 563 -4.14 25.73 13.30
CA ALA A 563 -3.40 26.80 13.96
C ALA A 563 -2.34 27.41 13.05
N ALA A 564 -2.25 28.75 13.03
CA ALA A 564 -1.19 29.49 12.33
C ALA A 564 0.15 29.53 13.09
N THR A 565 0.17 29.14 14.36
CA THR A 565 1.33 29.19 15.26
C THR A 565 1.90 27.80 15.51
N ASP A 566 3.22 27.71 15.66
CA ASP A 566 3.93 26.50 16.06
C ASP A 566 4.74 26.76 17.36
N PRO A 567 4.71 25.85 18.36
CA PRO A 567 3.94 24.61 18.39
C PRO A 567 2.43 24.86 18.37
N ARG A 568 1.69 23.96 17.71
CA ARG A 568 0.23 24.05 17.60
C ARG A 568 -0.42 23.99 19.00
N PRO A 569 -1.32 24.90 19.37
CA PRO A 569 -2.02 24.87 20.66
C PRO A 569 -2.97 23.67 20.76
N GLU A 570 -3.34 23.29 21.98
CA GLU A 570 -4.35 22.25 22.22
C GLU A 570 -5.75 22.67 21.72
N VAL A 571 -6.57 21.68 21.36
CA VAL A 571 -8.01 21.90 21.14
C VAL A 571 -8.69 22.22 22.47
N ALA A 572 -9.62 23.19 22.44
CA ALA A 572 -10.42 23.61 23.59
C ALA A 572 -11.91 23.34 23.30
N PRO A 573 -12.66 22.64 24.18
CA PRO A 573 -12.19 21.97 25.40
C PRO A 573 -11.20 20.83 25.08
N ARG A 574 -10.37 20.47 26.07
CA ARG A 574 -9.26 19.52 25.88
C ARG A 574 -9.77 18.14 25.46
N GLU A 575 -9.41 17.74 24.26
CA GLU A 575 -9.62 16.41 23.70
C GLU A 575 -8.32 15.60 23.75
N LEU A 576 -8.39 14.29 23.95
CA LEU A 576 -7.24 13.40 23.94
C LEU A 576 -7.30 12.44 22.75
N ILE A 577 -6.20 12.38 21.99
CA ILE A 577 -5.99 11.36 20.97
C ILE A 577 -5.10 10.23 21.50
N ASN A 578 -5.12 9.10 20.80
CA ASN A 578 -4.07 8.10 20.90
C ASN A 578 -2.92 8.48 19.95
N VAL A 579 -1.70 8.23 20.39
CA VAL A 579 -0.47 8.29 19.58
C VAL A 579 0.22 6.94 19.70
N VAL A 580 0.66 6.36 18.58
CA VAL A 580 1.34 5.06 18.58
C VAL A 580 2.72 5.08 19.21
N VAL A 581 3.19 3.89 19.58
CA VAL A 581 4.49 3.67 20.22
C VAL A 581 5.22 2.58 19.45
N GLN A 582 6.51 2.77 19.21
CA GLN A 582 7.37 1.72 18.69
C GLN A 582 7.53 0.65 19.78
N ASN A 583 6.68 -0.37 19.69
CA ASN A 583 6.61 -1.49 20.63
C ASN A 583 7.71 -2.52 20.33
N THR A 584 8.11 -3.28 21.35
CA THR A 584 9.24 -4.22 21.28
C THR A 584 8.93 -5.54 22.00
N TYR A 585 9.81 -6.51 21.86
CA TYR A 585 9.69 -7.83 22.48
C TYR A 585 11.05 -8.40 22.90
N ALA A 586 11.02 -9.39 23.79
CA ALA A 586 12.16 -10.24 24.14
C ALA A 586 11.67 -11.69 24.30
N ASP A 587 12.39 -12.65 23.74
CA ASP A 587 12.13 -14.08 23.96
C ASP A 587 12.82 -14.56 25.25
N VAL A 588 12.15 -15.45 25.99
CA VAL A 588 12.61 -15.97 27.29
C VAL A 588 12.41 -17.49 27.34
N ALA A 589 13.41 -18.23 27.81
CA ALA A 589 13.27 -19.66 28.03
C ALA A 589 12.44 -19.90 29.30
N LEU A 590 11.30 -20.57 29.17
CA LEU A 590 10.44 -20.98 30.29
C LEU A 590 10.80 -22.41 30.73
N THR A 591 11.02 -23.31 29.76
CA THR A 591 11.69 -24.59 29.98
C THR A 591 12.61 -24.93 28.80
N GLY A 592 13.70 -25.65 29.08
CA GLY A 592 14.67 -26.08 28.06
C GLY A 592 15.46 -24.92 27.42
N THR A 593 15.92 -25.13 26.19
CA THR A 593 16.75 -24.16 25.46
C THR A 593 15.91 -23.07 24.79
N LEU A 594 16.36 -21.82 24.88
CA LEU A 594 15.75 -20.69 24.16
C LEU A 594 15.72 -20.95 22.65
N THR A 595 14.51 -20.99 22.08
CA THR A 595 14.23 -21.20 20.67
C THR A 595 13.39 -20.03 20.16
N PRO A 596 14.02 -18.98 19.60
CA PRO A 596 13.31 -17.77 19.18
C PRO A 596 12.24 -18.04 18.12
N ARG A 597 11.13 -17.28 18.16
CA ARG A 597 10.09 -17.39 17.13
C ARG A 597 10.62 -16.82 15.80
N ARG A 598 10.50 -17.60 14.73
CA ARG A 598 10.92 -17.22 13.37
C ARG A 598 10.29 -15.88 12.94
N GLN A 599 11.10 -15.01 12.33
CA GLN A 599 10.60 -13.83 11.61
C GLN A 599 10.09 -14.27 10.22
N VAL A 600 8.79 -14.09 9.98
CA VAL A 600 8.11 -14.49 8.73
C VAL A 600 7.79 -13.26 7.89
N VAL A 601 7.20 -12.26 8.53
CA VAL A 601 6.87 -10.93 7.98
C VAL A 601 7.58 -9.85 8.80
N SER A 602 7.49 -8.60 8.37
CA SER A 602 8.16 -7.45 9.01
C SER A 602 7.27 -6.22 9.01
N ASN A 603 7.31 -5.44 10.11
CA ASN A 603 6.62 -4.16 10.22
C ASN A 603 6.93 -3.21 9.06
N GLU A 604 8.18 -3.17 8.62
CA GLU A 604 8.69 -2.29 7.56
C GLU A 604 7.92 -2.54 6.26
N LYS A 605 7.77 -3.80 5.85
CA LYS A 605 7.00 -4.22 4.68
C LYS A 605 5.50 -3.88 4.81
N CYS A 606 4.89 -4.16 5.96
CA CYS A 606 3.49 -3.79 6.20
C CYS A 606 3.28 -2.26 6.14
N ASN A 607 4.23 -1.48 6.64
CA ASN A 607 4.14 -0.02 6.71
C ASN A 607 4.35 0.68 5.36
N VAL A 608 4.92 0.01 4.34
CA VAL A 608 4.90 0.52 2.96
C VAL A 608 3.46 0.81 2.52
N CYS A 609 2.53 -0.10 2.85
CA CYS A 609 1.10 0.07 2.58
C CYS A 609 0.35 0.78 3.71
N HIS A 610 0.65 0.52 4.99
CA HIS A 610 -0.17 0.99 6.12
C HIS A 610 0.33 2.24 6.88
N GLY A 611 1.52 2.78 6.56
CA GLY A 611 2.11 3.93 7.27
C GLY A 611 2.60 3.54 8.66
N ALA A 612 1.68 3.30 9.58
CA ALA A 612 1.91 2.55 10.81
C ALA A 612 0.84 1.45 10.96
N LEU A 613 1.27 0.18 10.94
CA LEU A 613 0.38 -0.97 11.08
C LEU A 613 -0.57 -0.79 12.28
N GLY A 614 -1.87 -0.92 12.04
CA GLY A 614 -2.89 -0.80 13.09
C GLY A 614 -3.29 0.65 13.47
N THR A 615 -2.73 1.71 12.88
CA THR A 615 -3.22 3.09 13.12
C THR A 615 -4.38 3.51 12.23
N THR A 616 -4.52 2.87 11.09
CA THR A 616 -5.49 3.22 10.04
C THR A 616 -5.82 1.96 9.26
N SER A 617 -7.09 1.80 8.91
CA SER A 617 -7.61 0.67 8.13
C SER A 617 -8.61 1.20 7.10
N GLY A 618 -8.19 1.24 5.84
CA GLY A 618 -8.96 1.91 4.78
C GLY A 618 -9.01 3.44 4.96
N SER A 619 -9.93 4.09 4.25
CA SER A 619 -10.13 5.55 4.18
C SER A 619 -10.69 6.18 5.48
N ASN A 620 -10.12 5.79 6.62
CA ASN A 620 -10.61 5.99 7.98
C ASN A 620 -9.56 6.66 8.87
N THR A 621 -10.01 7.21 10.01
CA THR A 621 -9.15 7.74 11.06
C THR A 621 -8.89 6.71 12.16
N LEU A 622 -7.93 6.99 13.04
CA LEU A 622 -7.49 6.13 14.16
C LEU A 622 -8.61 5.60 15.07
N ILE A 623 -9.77 6.28 15.12
CA ILE A 623 -10.93 5.84 15.90
C ILE A 623 -11.52 4.50 15.41
N ASN A 624 -11.32 4.17 14.13
CA ASN A 624 -11.78 2.93 13.49
C ASN A 624 -10.66 1.88 13.35
N ALA A 625 -9.45 2.16 13.87
CA ALA A 625 -8.30 1.30 13.67
C ALA A 625 -8.29 0.07 14.59
N PHE A 626 -7.63 -1.01 14.16
CA PHE A 626 -7.60 -2.27 14.92
C PHE A 626 -7.09 -2.07 16.36
N HIS A 627 -7.95 -2.39 17.33
CA HIS A 627 -7.72 -2.15 18.76
C HIS A 627 -7.30 -0.70 19.09
N GLY A 628 -7.83 0.27 18.34
CA GLY A 628 -7.56 1.71 18.48
C GLY A 628 -6.12 2.13 18.16
N GLY A 629 -5.29 1.24 17.61
CA GLY A 629 -3.86 1.40 17.39
C GLY A 629 -2.94 0.91 18.52
N ALA A 630 -3.48 0.25 19.56
CA ALA A 630 -2.67 -0.26 20.66
C ALA A 630 -1.84 -1.51 20.33
N ARG A 631 -2.04 -2.10 19.14
CA ARG A 631 -1.34 -3.29 18.63
C ARG A 631 -0.79 -2.94 17.24
N ASN A 632 0.43 -2.45 17.18
CA ASN A 632 1.04 -1.90 15.96
C ASN A 632 2.32 -2.62 15.51
N THR A 633 2.52 -3.87 15.95
CA THR A 633 3.60 -4.74 15.45
C THR A 633 3.07 -6.09 15.02
N VAL A 634 3.74 -6.72 14.04
CA VAL A 634 3.39 -8.05 13.56
C VAL A 634 3.48 -9.10 14.68
N GLU A 635 4.42 -8.92 15.62
CA GLU A 635 4.49 -9.71 16.84
C GLU A 635 3.28 -9.48 17.73
N ALA A 636 2.86 -8.23 17.97
CA ALA A 636 1.71 -7.93 18.80
C ALA A 636 0.42 -8.55 18.28
N CYS A 637 0.23 -8.53 16.96
CA CYS A 637 -0.86 -9.24 16.31
C CYS A 637 -0.71 -10.76 16.55
N ALA A 638 0.44 -11.35 16.24
CA ALA A 638 0.64 -12.81 16.25
C ALA A 638 0.67 -13.50 17.63
N LEU A 639 0.58 -12.78 18.74
CA LEU A 639 0.37 -13.33 20.10
C LEU A 639 -1.12 -13.33 20.52
N CYS A 640 -1.93 -12.41 19.98
CA CYS A 640 -3.37 -12.33 20.26
C CYS A 640 -4.22 -12.97 19.14
N HIS A 641 -3.70 -13.00 17.92
CA HIS A 641 -4.19 -13.72 16.75
C HIS A 641 -3.42 -15.05 16.62
N ASP A 642 -3.50 -15.84 17.68
CA ASP A 642 -2.82 -17.13 17.82
C ASP A 642 -3.66 -18.30 17.23
N PRO A 643 -3.09 -19.52 17.05
CA PRO A 643 -3.81 -20.64 16.43
C PRO A 643 -5.08 -21.08 17.16
N ASN A 644 -5.15 -20.84 18.48
CA ASN A 644 -6.28 -21.22 19.34
C ASN A 644 -7.45 -20.21 19.30
N ARG A 645 -7.34 -19.19 18.44
CA ARG A 645 -8.33 -18.11 18.23
C ARG A 645 -9.24 -18.42 17.06
N MET A 646 -10.49 -18.76 17.38
CA MET A 646 -11.62 -18.68 16.47
C MET A 646 -12.48 -17.47 16.83
N SER A 647 -13.12 -16.90 15.81
CA SER A 647 -14.20 -15.93 15.97
C SER A 647 -15.53 -16.62 16.29
N SER A 648 -16.55 -15.83 16.64
CA SER A 648 -17.96 -16.24 16.48
C SER A 648 -18.46 -16.09 15.04
N THR A 649 -17.69 -15.42 14.17
CA THR A 649 -17.98 -15.29 12.73
C THR A 649 -18.04 -16.66 12.08
N VAL A 650 -19.09 -16.93 11.31
CA VAL A 650 -19.30 -18.17 10.55
C VAL A 650 -18.63 -18.04 9.19
N MET A 651 -17.99 -19.10 8.71
CA MET A 651 -17.40 -19.13 7.37
C MET A 651 -18.49 -18.96 6.30
N THR A 652 -18.17 -18.20 5.26
CA THR A 652 -19.05 -17.86 4.14
C THR A 652 -19.12 -18.93 3.04
N ASN A 653 -18.47 -20.08 3.27
CA ASN A 653 -18.43 -21.24 2.35
C ASN A 653 -19.55 -22.27 2.60
N GLY A 654 -20.50 -21.96 3.49
CA GLY A 654 -21.62 -22.84 3.85
C GLY A 654 -21.29 -23.96 4.86
N LEU A 655 -20.03 -24.13 5.25
CA LEU A 655 -19.65 -25.12 6.26
C LEU A 655 -20.05 -24.67 7.67
N ALA A 656 -20.33 -25.64 8.53
CA ALA A 656 -20.63 -25.44 9.96
C ALA A 656 -19.37 -25.11 10.78
N LEU A 657 -18.57 -24.15 10.31
CA LEU A 657 -17.27 -23.76 10.84
C LEU A 657 -17.20 -22.25 11.06
N ASN A 658 -16.39 -21.84 12.03
CA ASN A 658 -16.11 -20.44 12.31
C ASN A 658 -14.80 -19.99 11.69
N GLU A 659 -14.70 -18.70 11.38
CA GLU A 659 -13.44 -18.10 10.91
C GLU A 659 -12.37 -18.17 12.00
N SER A 660 -11.22 -18.76 11.66
CA SER A 660 -10.04 -18.68 12.52
C SER A 660 -9.38 -17.32 12.38
N TYR A 661 -9.14 -16.67 13.51
CA TYR A 661 -8.39 -15.41 13.60
C TYR A 661 -6.92 -15.64 13.97
N GLN A 662 -6.36 -16.82 13.65
CA GLN A 662 -4.92 -16.99 13.56
C GLN A 662 -4.34 -16.01 12.52
N PHE A 663 -3.29 -15.28 12.89
CA PHE A 663 -2.75 -14.16 12.13
C PHE A 663 -2.51 -14.47 10.65
N LYS A 664 -1.86 -15.61 10.34
CA LYS A 664 -1.58 -16.02 8.95
C LYS A 664 -2.86 -16.18 8.12
N ARG A 665 -3.89 -16.84 8.66
CA ARG A 665 -5.13 -17.12 7.94
C ARG A 665 -6.01 -15.88 7.81
N MET A 666 -6.05 -15.04 8.85
CA MET A 666 -6.74 -13.75 8.82
C MET A 666 -6.13 -12.79 7.80
N ILE A 667 -4.80 -12.57 7.85
CA ILE A 667 -4.12 -11.63 6.95
C ILE A 667 -4.19 -12.09 5.50
N HIS A 668 -4.00 -13.38 5.23
CA HIS A 668 -4.20 -13.94 3.89
C HIS A 668 -5.67 -13.87 3.43
N GLY A 669 -6.63 -14.12 4.32
CA GLY A 669 -8.07 -14.03 4.01
C GLY A 669 -8.51 -12.63 3.60
N ILE A 670 -7.97 -11.60 4.26
CA ILE A 670 -8.23 -10.18 3.96
C ILE A 670 -7.57 -9.75 2.64
N HIS A 671 -6.26 -9.96 2.48
CA HIS A 671 -5.50 -9.42 1.34
C HIS A 671 -5.53 -10.31 0.10
N GLY A 672 -5.85 -11.60 0.26
CA GLY A 672 -5.97 -12.58 -0.81
C GLY A 672 -7.36 -12.67 -1.44
N ASN A 673 -8.26 -11.73 -1.15
CA ASN A 673 -9.67 -11.76 -1.55
C ASN A 673 -9.88 -12.00 -3.07
N SER A 674 -9.08 -11.39 -3.94
CA SER A 674 -9.11 -11.57 -5.40
C SER A 674 -8.77 -13.00 -5.89
N LYS A 675 -8.43 -13.92 -4.98
CA LYS A 675 -8.23 -15.36 -5.22
C LYS A 675 -9.23 -16.25 -4.49
N ARG A 676 -9.99 -15.70 -3.55
CA ARG A 676 -11.02 -16.43 -2.80
C ARG A 676 -12.25 -16.66 -3.68
N THR A 677 -13.02 -17.68 -3.31
CA THR A 677 -14.33 -18.03 -3.86
C THR A 677 -15.47 -17.58 -2.92
N PHE A 678 -15.16 -17.41 -1.64
CA PHE A 678 -16.09 -16.94 -0.62
C PHE A 678 -15.46 -15.77 0.17
N PRO A 679 -16.19 -14.68 0.44
CA PRO A 679 -15.61 -13.51 1.10
C PRO A 679 -15.12 -13.83 2.53
N PHE A 680 -13.89 -13.45 2.89
CA PHE A 680 -13.49 -13.46 4.29
C PHE A 680 -14.23 -12.32 5.02
N THR A 681 -14.76 -12.57 6.22
CA THR A 681 -15.65 -11.61 6.91
C THR A 681 -15.34 -11.41 8.39
N HIS A 682 -15.88 -10.33 8.96
CA HIS A 682 -16.02 -10.14 10.39
C HIS A 682 -17.51 -9.97 10.76
N GLY A 683 -18.01 -10.79 11.68
CA GLY A 683 -19.36 -10.63 12.24
C GLY A 683 -20.49 -11.46 11.59
N ASN A 684 -20.26 -12.15 10.47
CA ASN A 684 -21.27 -13.01 9.84
C ASN A 684 -21.84 -14.06 10.83
N PRO A 685 -23.16 -14.06 11.11
CA PRO A 685 -23.79 -15.02 12.02
C PRO A 685 -24.47 -16.20 11.31
N VAL A 686 -24.47 -16.23 9.97
CA VAL A 686 -25.26 -17.16 9.16
C VAL A 686 -24.37 -18.22 8.51
N GLN A 687 -24.74 -19.49 8.69
CA GLN A 687 -24.22 -20.60 7.92
C GLN A 687 -24.92 -20.62 6.55
N GLY A 688 -24.15 -20.38 5.49
CA GLY A 688 -24.61 -20.40 4.10
C GLY A 688 -23.45 -20.06 3.16
N ALA A 689 -23.59 -20.37 1.88
CA ALA A 689 -22.62 -19.98 0.87
C ALA A 689 -22.92 -18.55 0.39
N PHE A 690 -21.95 -17.64 0.49
CA PHE A 690 -22.06 -16.26 0.01
C PHE A 690 -21.19 -16.04 -1.22
N ASN A 691 -21.64 -15.20 -2.15
CA ASN A 691 -20.79 -14.66 -3.20
C ASN A 691 -19.96 -13.47 -2.70
N ASP A 692 -18.98 -13.01 -3.48
CA ASP A 692 -18.10 -11.90 -3.08
C ASP A 692 -18.85 -10.56 -2.89
N ALA A 693 -20.01 -10.40 -3.52
CA ALA A 693 -20.94 -9.28 -3.30
C ALA A 693 -21.71 -9.38 -1.96
N GLY A 694 -21.40 -10.36 -1.11
CA GLY A 694 -21.97 -10.51 0.23
C GLY A 694 -23.40 -11.03 0.29
N ALA A 695 -23.90 -11.64 -0.79
CA ALA A 695 -25.25 -12.20 -0.86
C ALA A 695 -25.25 -13.73 -0.79
N LEU A 696 -26.20 -14.30 -0.06
CA LEU A 696 -26.42 -15.75 0.02
C LEU A 696 -26.78 -16.34 -1.36
N THR A 697 -26.02 -17.32 -1.83
CA THR A 697 -26.29 -18.04 -3.09
C THR A 697 -27.40 -19.09 -2.96
N THR A 698 -27.62 -19.59 -1.74
CA THR A 698 -28.68 -20.54 -1.36
C THR A 698 -29.23 -20.15 0.00
N ALA A 699 -30.39 -20.69 0.40
CA ALA A 699 -30.90 -20.48 1.75
C ALA A 699 -29.89 -20.95 2.81
N GLY A 700 -29.79 -20.20 3.90
CA GLY A 700 -28.89 -20.47 5.03
C GLY A 700 -29.64 -20.52 6.36
N THR A 701 -28.92 -20.61 7.47
CA THR A 701 -29.48 -20.55 8.84
C THR A 701 -28.59 -19.75 9.78
N PHE A 702 -29.18 -19.10 10.79
CA PHE A 702 -28.40 -18.54 11.90
C PHE A 702 -27.70 -19.66 12.66
N PHE A 703 -26.36 -19.64 12.68
CA PHE A 703 -25.56 -20.76 13.20
C PHE A 703 -25.63 -20.90 14.74
N ALA A 704 -25.84 -19.76 15.43
CA ALA A 704 -25.96 -19.68 16.87
C ALA A 704 -27.07 -18.70 17.27
N ASP A 705 -27.50 -18.75 18.54
CA ASP A 705 -28.43 -17.77 19.12
C ASP A 705 -27.89 -16.34 18.96
N GLN A 706 -28.63 -15.49 18.29
CA GLN A 706 -28.36 -14.06 18.26
C GLN A 706 -28.91 -13.43 19.54
N ARG A 707 -28.03 -12.79 20.31
CA ARG A 707 -28.36 -12.22 21.62
C ARG A 707 -28.06 -10.73 21.65
N VAL A 708 -28.99 -9.95 22.20
CA VAL A 708 -28.88 -8.51 22.38
C VAL A 708 -29.17 -8.17 23.84
N THR A 709 -28.43 -7.23 24.42
CA THR A 709 -28.70 -6.76 25.78
C THR A 709 -29.86 -5.77 25.76
N ILE A 710 -30.98 -6.15 26.38
CA ILE A 710 -32.20 -5.34 26.50
C ILE A 710 -32.46 -5.12 27.99
N SER A 711 -32.52 -3.85 28.42
CA SER A 711 -32.71 -3.47 29.84
C SER A 711 -31.76 -4.20 30.80
N GLY A 712 -30.48 -4.31 30.42
CA GLY A 712 -29.45 -5.00 31.21
C GLY A 712 -29.46 -6.54 31.14
N THR A 713 -30.41 -7.15 30.43
CA THR A 713 -30.54 -8.61 30.29
C THR A 713 -30.14 -9.09 28.89
N SER A 714 -29.29 -10.11 28.81
CA SER A 714 -28.88 -10.72 27.53
C SER A 714 -29.99 -11.63 26.98
N THR A 715 -30.77 -11.10 26.04
CA THR A 715 -31.99 -11.72 25.49
C THR A 715 -31.71 -12.37 24.13
N VAL A 716 -32.18 -13.61 23.91
CA VAL A 716 -32.19 -14.24 22.57
C VAL A 716 -33.23 -13.53 21.70
N VAL A 717 -32.77 -12.95 20.60
CA VAL A 717 -33.62 -12.26 19.62
C VAL A 717 -33.92 -13.14 18.40
N ILE A 718 -32.96 -13.97 17.99
CA ILE A 718 -33.12 -15.02 16.97
C ILE A 718 -32.47 -16.30 17.48
N THR A 719 -33.17 -17.43 17.41
CA THR A 719 -32.68 -18.74 17.85
C THR A 719 -31.77 -19.36 16.79
N ALA A 720 -30.77 -20.14 17.20
CA ALA A 720 -29.99 -20.98 16.28
C ALA A 720 -30.91 -21.85 15.39
N GLY A 721 -30.51 -22.06 14.13
CA GLY A 721 -31.29 -22.81 13.14
C GLY A 721 -32.41 -22.02 12.45
N THR A 722 -32.67 -20.77 12.84
CA THR A 722 -33.64 -19.91 12.12
C THR A 722 -33.19 -19.71 10.66
N ALA A 723 -34.08 -19.98 9.71
CA ALA A 723 -33.76 -19.90 8.28
C ALA A 723 -33.56 -18.47 7.78
N VAL A 724 -32.70 -18.32 6.77
CA VAL A 724 -32.39 -17.08 6.04
C VAL A 724 -32.52 -17.36 4.55
N ALA A 725 -33.21 -16.47 3.82
CA ALA A 725 -33.53 -16.68 2.41
C ALA A 725 -32.29 -16.55 1.51
N ALA A 726 -32.31 -17.22 0.36
CA ALA A 726 -31.34 -16.95 -0.70
C ALA A 726 -31.47 -15.48 -1.17
N GLY A 727 -30.34 -14.86 -1.51
CA GLY A 727 -30.28 -13.44 -1.89
C GLY A 727 -30.19 -12.46 -0.71
N SER A 728 -30.34 -12.90 0.54
CA SER A 728 -30.08 -12.02 1.70
C SER A 728 -28.62 -11.61 1.76
N THR A 729 -28.37 -10.30 1.90
CA THR A 729 -27.05 -9.70 2.10
C THR A 729 -26.72 -9.52 3.58
N PHE A 730 -25.46 -9.20 3.91
CA PHE A 730 -25.03 -8.92 5.29
C PHE A 730 -25.82 -7.78 5.96
N GLU A 731 -26.24 -6.76 5.21
CA GLU A 731 -27.08 -5.66 5.67
C GLU A 731 -28.46 -6.17 6.04
N THR A 732 -29.14 -6.89 5.12
CA THR A 732 -30.48 -7.44 5.39
C THR A 732 -30.48 -8.42 6.56
N ILE A 733 -29.41 -9.19 6.76
CA ILE A 733 -29.23 -10.08 7.92
C ILE A 733 -29.12 -9.28 9.22
N ALA A 734 -28.36 -8.18 9.23
CA ALA A 734 -28.25 -7.31 10.41
C ALA A 734 -29.54 -6.54 10.71
N GLU A 735 -30.31 -6.17 9.68
CA GLU A 735 -31.67 -5.65 9.82
C GLU A 735 -32.62 -6.69 10.43
N MET A 736 -32.56 -7.97 10.02
CA MET A 736 -33.34 -9.05 10.65
C MET A 736 -33.07 -9.15 12.16
N VAL A 737 -31.80 -9.14 12.58
CA VAL A 737 -31.44 -9.16 14.02
C VAL A 737 -31.93 -7.89 14.72
N THR A 738 -31.74 -6.72 14.11
CA THR A 738 -32.18 -5.42 14.66
C THR A 738 -33.70 -5.38 14.86
N ASN A 739 -34.47 -5.82 13.87
CA ASN A 739 -35.93 -5.85 13.93
C ASN A 739 -36.44 -6.86 14.96
N ALA A 740 -35.82 -8.05 15.04
CA ALA A 740 -36.13 -9.04 16.07
C ALA A 740 -35.79 -8.57 17.51
N ALA A 741 -34.80 -7.70 17.65
CA ALA A 741 -34.46 -7.04 18.91
C ALA A 741 -35.45 -5.91 19.25
N ARG A 742 -35.78 -5.04 18.28
CA ARG A 742 -36.77 -3.95 18.45
C ARG A 742 -38.15 -4.48 18.84
N ALA A 743 -38.58 -5.60 18.25
CA ALA A 743 -39.80 -6.32 18.63
C ALA A 743 -39.82 -6.80 20.09
N ARG A 744 -38.66 -6.87 20.76
CA ARG A 744 -38.50 -7.19 22.19
C ARG A 744 -38.14 -5.97 23.05
N GLY A 745 -38.32 -4.75 22.54
CA GLY A 745 -38.09 -3.50 23.27
C GLY A 745 -36.66 -2.95 23.22
N TYR A 746 -35.80 -3.43 22.32
CA TYR A 746 -34.47 -2.84 22.13
C TYR A 746 -34.53 -1.44 21.49
N THR A 747 -33.89 -0.46 22.15
CA THR A 747 -33.85 0.95 21.73
C THR A 747 -32.45 1.44 21.34
N GLY A 748 -31.43 0.58 21.40
CA GLY A 748 -30.04 0.95 21.08
C GLY A 748 -29.77 1.11 19.58
N ALA A 749 -28.49 1.32 19.25
CA ALA A 749 -28.01 1.37 17.88
C ALA A 749 -28.31 0.07 17.12
N ALA A 750 -28.55 0.15 15.81
CA ALA A 750 -28.75 -1.02 14.97
C ALA A 750 -27.55 -1.98 15.07
N VAL A 751 -27.81 -3.28 14.90
CA VAL A 751 -26.75 -4.28 14.77
C VAL A 751 -25.98 -3.98 13.50
N ALA A 752 -24.66 -3.97 13.56
CA ALA A 752 -23.82 -3.74 12.39
C ALA A 752 -23.90 -4.92 11.40
N ALA A 753 -23.82 -4.63 10.10
CA ALA A 753 -23.60 -5.64 9.08
C ALA A 753 -22.24 -6.34 9.28
N ALA A 754 -22.09 -7.53 8.73
CA ALA A 754 -20.79 -8.19 8.70
C ALA A 754 -19.84 -7.43 7.76
N GLU A 755 -18.61 -7.16 8.19
CA GLU A 755 -17.59 -6.56 7.33
C GLU A 755 -17.22 -7.56 6.23
N ASN A 756 -17.39 -7.15 4.97
CA ASN A 756 -17.01 -7.94 3.81
C ASN A 756 -15.65 -7.49 3.26
N TYR A 757 -14.59 -8.20 3.59
CA TYR A 757 -13.25 -7.84 3.11
C TYR A 757 -13.05 -8.10 1.60
N ALA A 758 -13.97 -8.76 0.90
CA ALA A 758 -13.96 -8.79 -0.56
C ALA A 758 -14.33 -7.42 -1.18
N ALA A 759 -15.22 -6.66 -0.52
CA ALA A 759 -15.67 -5.34 -0.96
C ALA A 759 -14.90 -4.17 -0.32
N GLU A 760 -14.32 -4.33 0.88
CA GLU A 760 -13.61 -3.25 1.59
C GLU A 760 -12.09 -3.19 1.28
N VAL A 761 -11.52 -4.19 0.59
CA VAL A 761 -10.06 -4.28 0.34
C VAL A 761 -9.76 -4.49 -1.14
N ALA A 762 -9.73 -3.41 -1.93
CA ALA A 762 -9.20 -3.44 -3.28
C ALA A 762 -7.66 -3.66 -3.28
N TYR A 763 -7.18 -4.89 -3.07
CA TYR A 763 -5.75 -5.18 -2.93
C TYR A 763 -5.01 -4.81 -4.23
N PRO A 764 -4.03 -3.87 -4.19
CA PRO A 764 -3.54 -3.17 -5.38
C PRO A 764 -2.64 -4.00 -6.33
N GLN A 765 -2.42 -5.27 -6.02
CA GLN A 765 -1.40 -6.13 -6.63
C GLN A 765 -2.00 -7.16 -7.59
N VAL A 766 -1.53 -7.16 -8.84
CA VAL A 766 -2.04 -8.05 -9.90
C VAL A 766 -1.37 -9.42 -9.82
N GLY A 767 -1.87 -10.25 -8.90
CA GLY A 767 -1.22 -11.51 -8.51
C GLY A 767 -0.49 -11.33 -7.20
N LEU A 768 -0.79 -12.19 -6.21
CA LEU A 768 -0.33 -12.00 -4.83
C LEU A 768 1.17 -12.28 -4.70
N ASN A 769 2.00 -11.24 -4.72
CA ASN A 769 3.43 -11.36 -4.47
C ASN A 769 3.71 -11.57 -2.99
N CYS A 770 4.26 -12.74 -2.67
CA CYS A 770 4.53 -13.11 -1.29
C CYS A 770 5.59 -12.20 -0.64
N ASP A 771 6.55 -11.69 -1.41
CA ASP A 771 7.58 -10.78 -0.91
C ASP A 771 7.04 -9.37 -0.59
N SER A 772 5.79 -9.04 -0.91
CA SER A 772 5.15 -7.80 -0.42
C SER A 772 5.03 -7.75 1.10
N CYS A 773 4.90 -8.91 1.76
CA CYS A 773 4.79 -9.02 3.23
C CYS A 773 5.93 -9.82 3.86
N HIS A 774 6.38 -10.90 3.20
CA HIS A 774 7.31 -11.85 3.77
C HIS A 774 8.77 -11.40 3.68
N VAL A 775 9.56 -11.77 4.69
CA VAL A 775 11.03 -11.64 4.70
C VAL A 775 11.70 -13.01 4.59
N ASN A 776 13.00 -13.00 4.25
CA ASN A 776 13.86 -14.20 4.24
C ASN A 776 13.31 -15.39 3.42
N LYS A 777 12.55 -15.10 2.35
CA LYS A 777 11.84 -16.09 1.51
C LYS A 777 10.94 -17.04 2.32
N SER A 778 10.45 -16.61 3.48
CA SER A 778 9.72 -17.46 4.44
C SER A 778 8.37 -17.97 3.91
N TRP A 779 7.83 -17.37 2.85
CA TRP A 779 6.63 -17.78 2.14
C TRP A 779 6.79 -19.11 1.38
N MET A 780 8.02 -19.45 1.00
CA MET A 780 8.31 -20.62 0.16
C MET A 780 7.98 -21.96 0.86
N ILE A 781 7.99 -21.99 2.19
CA ILE A 781 7.69 -23.19 2.99
C ILE A 781 7.03 -22.77 4.31
N ASP A 782 5.75 -23.10 4.52
CA ASP A 782 5.18 -22.97 5.86
C ASP A 782 5.80 -24.01 6.82
N ARG A 783 6.22 -23.52 7.98
CA ARG A 783 6.83 -24.26 9.09
C ARG A 783 5.98 -24.19 10.36
N GLY A 784 4.69 -23.85 10.23
CA GLY A 784 3.71 -23.95 11.32
C GLY A 784 3.54 -25.40 11.78
N GLN A 785 3.27 -25.57 13.06
CA GLN A 785 3.04 -26.86 13.71
C GLN A 785 1.66 -26.94 14.37
N VAL A 786 1.02 -25.80 14.61
CA VAL A 786 -0.32 -25.74 15.24
C VAL A 786 -1.37 -25.38 14.20
N GLY A 787 -2.53 -26.03 14.28
CA GLY A 787 -3.65 -25.84 13.36
C GLY A 787 -4.45 -24.59 13.70
N SER A 788 -5.13 -24.03 12.71
CA SER A 788 -6.11 -22.94 12.92
C SER A 788 -7.38 -23.52 13.54
N VAL A 789 -7.71 -23.17 14.78
CA VAL A 789 -8.99 -23.56 15.39
C VAL A 789 -10.15 -22.90 14.65
N VAL A 790 -11.12 -23.72 14.25
CA VAL A 790 -12.31 -23.32 13.49
C VAL A 790 -13.62 -23.84 14.09
N ALA A 791 -13.58 -24.78 15.03
CA ALA A 791 -14.74 -25.09 15.88
C ALA A 791 -14.31 -25.61 17.26
N LYS A 792 -15.11 -25.26 18.28
CA LYS A 792 -14.98 -25.74 19.66
C LYS A 792 -16.21 -26.58 20.01
N PRO A 793 -16.09 -27.92 20.08
CA PRO A 793 -17.22 -28.77 20.42
C PRO A 793 -17.82 -28.40 21.79
N ALA A 794 -19.14 -28.49 21.93
CA ALA A 794 -19.85 -28.06 23.12
C ALA A 794 -19.31 -28.77 24.39
N GLY A 795 -19.05 -28.00 25.45
CA GLY A 795 -18.49 -28.51 26.71
C GLY A 795 -17.00 -28.87 26.68
N VAL A 796 -16.30 -28.75 25.54
CA VAL A 796 -14.88 -29.10 25.43
C VAL A 796 -14.01 -27.86 25.68
N THR A 797 -13.39 -27.81 26.86
CA THR A 797 -12.43 -26.75 27.25
C THR A 797 -10.98 -27.06 26.87
N ASP A 798 -10.66 -28.33 26.61
CA ASP A 798 -9.33 -28.79 26.21
C ASP A 798 -8.99 -28.37 24.77
N PRO A 799 -7.96 -27.52 24.54
CA PRO A 799 -7.58 -27.09 23.20
C PRO A 799 -7.09 -28.23 22.31
N MET A 800 -6.55 -29.32 22.88
CA MET A 800 -6.11 -30.49 22.11
C MET A 800 -7.28 -31.24 21.47
N ARG A 801 -8.51 -30.97 21.90
CA ARG A 801 -9.77 -31.57 21.41
C ARG A 801 -10.62 -30.63 20.55
N TRP A 802 -10.16 -29.40 20.29
CA TRP A 802 -10.82 -28.48 19.36
C TRP A 802 -10.53 -28.85 17.90
N LEU A 803 -11.48 -28.53 17.01
CA LEU A 803 -11.39 -28.87 15.59
C LEU A 803 -10.63 -27.78 14.83
N VAL A 804 -9.73 -28.23 13.96
CA VAL A 804 -8.75 -27.36 13.29
C VAL A 804 -8.69 -27.57 11.78
N VAL A 805 -8.29 -26.51 11.06
CA VAL A 805 -7.62 -26.65 9.77
C VAL A 805 -6.14 -26.90 10.06
N SER A 806 -5.53 -27.93 9.47
CA SER A 806 -4.14 -28.31 9.74
C SER A 806 -3.13 -27.22 9.33
N PRO A 807 -1.87 -27.23 9.82
CA PRO A 807 -1.00 -26.06 9.75
C PRO A 807 -0.76 -25.51 8.33
N GLN A 808 -0.30 -26.31 7.37
CA GLN A 808 -0.05 -25.84 6.00
C GLN A 808 -1.37 -25.62 5.25
N ALA A 809 -2.35 -26.51 5.43
CA ALA A 809 -3.69 -26.36 4.87
C ALA A 809 -4.31 -24.99 5.22
N ALA A 810 -4.18 -24.55 6.47
CA ALA A 810 -4.71 -23.27 6.94
C ALA A 810 -4.05 -22.04 6.30
N THR A 811 -2.81 -22.17 5.85
CA THR A 811 -2.08 -21.10 5.13
C THR A 811 -2.56 -21.00 3.68
N CYS A 812 -2.71 -22.14 3.00
CA CYS A 812 -3.08 -22.20 1.58
C CYS A 812 -4.58 -21.91 1.37
N THR A 813 -5.45 -22.53 2.17
CA THR A 813 -6.92 -22.34 2.10
C THR A 813 -7.40 -20.99 2.64
N ALA A 814 -6.50 -20.16 3.14
CA ALA A 814 -6.78 -18.75 3.42
C ALA A 814 -7.05 -17.95 2.13
N CYS A 815 -6.44 -18.34 1.00
CA CYS A 815 -6.70 -17.75 -0.32
C CYS A 815 -7.40 -18.76 -1.25
N HIS A 816 -7.04 -20.04 -1.19
CA HIS A 816 -7.57 -21.10 -2.05
C HIS A 816 -8.68 -21.90 -1.35
N ASP A 817 -9.85 -21.29 -1.19
CA ASP A 817 -10.98 -21.81 -0.42
C ASP A 817 -12.10 -22.46 -1.27
N SER A 818 -11.93 -22.52 -2.60
CA SER A 818 -12.89 -23.24 -3.47
C SER A 818 -13.05 -24.71 -3.03
N PRO A 819 -14.22 -25.35 -3.22
CA PRO A 819 -14.42 -26.76 -2.86
C PRO A 819 -13.41 -27.72 -3.52
N LYS A 820 -12.98 -27.41 -4.75
CA LYS A 820 -11.93 -28.18 -5.45
C LYS A 820 -10.56 -28.02 -4.80
N ALA A 821 -10.20 -26.82 -4.35
CA ALA A 821 -8.93 -26.56 -3.68
C ALA A 821 -8.90 -27.21 -2.28
N ILE A 822 -9.97 -27.09 -1.49
CA ILE A 822 -10.09 -27.74 -0.19
C ILE A 822 -10.01 -29.27 -0.36
N GLY A 823 -10.79 -29.86 -1.29
CA GLY A 823 -10.76 -31.30 -1.55
C GLY A 823 -9.40 -31.82 -2.02
N HIS A 824 -8.65 -31.02 -2.80
CA HIS A 824 -7.26 -31.32 -3.12
C HIS A 824 -6.39 -31.30 -1.85
N VAL A 825 -6.43 -30.22 -1.06
CA VAL A 825 -5.62 -30.06 0.16
C VAL A 825 -5.84 -31.22 1.12
N THR A 826 -7.10 -31.60 1.39
CA THR A 826 -7.45 -32.70 2.31
C THR A 826 -7.16 -34.10 1.78
N SER A 827 -6.65 -34.26 0.55
CA SER A 827 -6.28 -35.56 -0.01
C SER A 827 -4.81 -35.96 0.20
N PHE A 828 -3.97 -35.10 0.79
CA PHE A 828 -2.53 -35.34 0.95
C PHE A 828 -2.06 -35.38 2.42
N GLY A 829 -1.53 -36.54 2.83
CA GLY A 829 -1.00 -36.76 4.18
C GLY A 829 -2.09 -36.66 5.25
N ASN A 830 -1.80 -35.89 6.32
CA ASN A 830 -2.74 -35.64 7.42
C ASN A 830 -3.40 -34.24 7.32
N ALA A 831 -3.47 -33.65 6.12
CA ALA A 831 -4.08 -32.35 5.90
C ALA A 831 -5.59 -32.39 6.11
N SER A 832 -6.15 -31.41 6.82
CA SER A 832 -7.53 -31.44 7.30
C SER A 832 -8.17 -30.05 7.33
N PHE A 833 -9.50 -30.00 7.26
CA PHE A 833 -10.27 -28.75 7.23
C PHE A 833 -11.49 -28.83 8.16
N GLY A 834 -11.24 -28.65 9.47
CA GLY A 834 -12.29 -28.61 10.50
C GLY A 834 -12.86 -29.97 10.91
N ASP A 835 -12.32 -31.07 10.39
CA ASP A 835 -12.77 -32.45 10.62
C ASP A 835 -11.86 -33.24 11.60
N ARG A 836 -10.69 -32.69 11.97
CA ARG A 836 -9.72 -33.30 12.90
C ARG A 836 -9.47 -32.43 14.12
N THR A 837 -9.14 -33.05 15.26
CA THR A 837 -8.75 -32.33 16.47
C THR A 837 -7.30 -31.83 16.41
N GLN A 838 -6.97 -30.82 17.22
CA GLN A 838 -5.59 -30.33 17.34
C GLN A 838 -4.60 -31.44 17.75
N ALA A 839 -4.99 -32.40 18.59
CA ALA A 839 -4.19 -33.58 18.91
C ALA A 839 -3.92 -34.46 17.67
N GLN A 840 -4.97 -34.75 16.88
CA GLN A 840 -4.85 -35.54 15.64
C GLN A 840 -4.02 -34.83 14.57
N SER A 841 -4.05 -33.49 14.55
CA SER A 841 -3.22 -32.67 13.65
C SER A 841 -1.74 -32.66 14.04
N LEU A 842 -1.38 -32.92 15.31
CA LEU A 842 0.02 -32.94 15.78
C LEU A 842 0.71 -34.29 15.61
N GLN A 843 -0.03 -35.38 15.42
CA GLN A 843 0.51 -36.74 15.36
C GLN A 843 1.23 -37.08 14.04
N THR A 844 0.76 -36.53 12.92
CA THR A 844 1.28 -36.87 11.58
C THR A 844 1.43 -35.59 10.75
N PRO A 845 2.56 -35.36 10.06
CA PRO A 845 2.75 -34.17 9.22
C PRO A 845 1.93 -34.23 7.92
N GLU A 846 1.71 -33.06 7.33
CA GLU A 846 1.14 -32.92 5.98
C GLU A 846 2.24 -33.08 4.92
N THR A 847 1.95 -33.75 3.81
CA THR A 847 2.93 -34.07 2.74
C THR A 847 2.99 -33.00 1.63
N CYS A 848 2.50 -31.79 1.89
CA CYS A 848 2.41 -30.71 0.89
C CYS A 848 3.78 -30.35 0.26
N ARG A 849 4.87 -30.50 1.03
CA ARG A 849 6.23 -30.13 0.61
C ARG A 849 6.77 -30.98 -0.53
N ASP A 850 6.28 -32.20 -0.70
CA ASP A 850 6.74 -33.13 -1.73
C ASP A 850 6.44 -32.58 -3.13
N CYS A 851 5.39 -31.75 -3.26
CA CYS A 851 4.96 -31.08 -4.49
C CYS A 851 5.21 -29.56 -4.49
N HIS A 852 5.24 -28.92 -3.32
CA HIS A 852 5.22 -27.44 -3.19
C HIS A 852 6.47 -26.82 -2.53
N ALA A 853 7.49 -27.59 -2.15
CA ALA A 853 8.76 -26.98 -1.73
C ALA A 853 9.52 -26.32 -2.91
N PRO A 854 10.46 -25.40 -2.65
CA PRO A 854 11.33 -24.85 -3.69
C PRO A 854 12.06 -25.91 -4.50
N GLY A 855 12.09 -25.72 -5.82
CA GLY A 855 12.79 -26.60 -6.75
C GLY A 855 12.11 -27.94 -7.06
N VAL A 856 10.91 -28.22 -6.55
CA VAL A 856 10.07 -29.34 -7.02
C VAL A 856 8.94 -28.85 -7.95
N PHE A 857 8.22 -29.79 -8.58
CA PHE A 857 7.33 -29.57 -9.72
C PHE A 857 6.38 -28.36 -9.62
N MET A 858 5.75 -28.14 -8.46
CA MET A 858 4.82 -27.03 -8.21
C MET A 858 5.24 -26.22 -6.97
N GLY A 859 6.55 -26.01 -6.82
CA GLY A 859 7.12 -25.18 -5.75
C GLY A 859 6.42 -23.83 -5.64
N VAL A 860 6.16 -23.35 -4.42
CA VAL A 860 5.48 -22.06 -4.21
C VAL A 860 6.22 -20.93 -4.97
N ASP A 861 7.55 -21.03 -5.07
CA ASP A 861 8.44 -20.15 -5.83
C ASP A 861 8.30 -20.24 -7.36
N ILE A 862 7.76 -21.33 -7.89
CA ILE A 862 7.44 -21.49 -9.32
C ILE A 862 6.04 -20.92 -9.64
N VAL A 863 5.08 -21.13 -8.74
CA VAL A 863 3.66 -20.78 -8.98
C VAL A 863 3.24 -19.41 -8.44
N HIS A 864 4.01 -18.83 -7.51
CA HIS A 864 3.86 -17.45 -6.99
C HIS A 864 5.15 -16.62 -7.11
N GLY A 865 6.23 -17.16 -7.68
CA GLY A 865 7.43 -16.38 -7.94
C GLY A 865 7.15 -15.24 -8.91
N GLN A 866 7.71 -14.06 -8.61
CA GLN A 866 7.57 -12.85 -9.42
C GLN A 866 7.98 -13.09 -10.88
N LYS A 867 7.18 -12.54 -11.81
CA LYS A 867 7.50 -12.37 -13.23
C LYS A 867 7.10 -10.97 -13.67
#